data_AF-A0A2N3JUP6-F1
#
_entry.id   AF-A0A2N3JUP6-F1
#
_cell.length_a   1.000
_cell.length_b   1.000
_cell.length_c   1.000
_cell.angle_alpha   90.00
_cell.angle_beta   90.00
_cell.angle_gamma   90.00
#
_symmetry.space_group_name_H-M   'P 1'
#
loop_
_entity.id
_entity.type
_entity.pdbx_description
1 polymer ?
#
loop_
_entity_poly.entity_id
_entity_poly.type
_entity_poly.pdbx_seq_one_letter_code
_entity_poly.pdbx_strand_id
1 'polypeptide(L)'
;MSQAPDRTGGPSAEEIAALDAHWRAANYLAVGQIYLMDNPLLTRPLTPEDIKPRLLGHWGTSPGLNLVYTHLNRVIKDRDLTALAVWGPGHGGPAVVANSWLEGSWSDVYRDVPRDGEGMARLFKQFSFPGGVPSHVAPDVPGSIHEGGELGYALTHAYGAAFDHPDLLVACVIGDGEAETGPLAASWHSDKFLDPVHDGAVLPILHLNGYKIANPTVLARLPEDELDALLRGYGHDPLYVEGDDPETVHRDLALALDTALDRIAVIQERARVQGAVERPSWPMIVLRTPKGWTGPREVDGLPVENTWRAHQVPLPGVRENDAHRRQLEEWMRSYRPEELFDEDGRPRPEVLRHVPEGDARLGATPYANGGRLTRDLPLPGLAGHAVEVPEPGQTTSEPTQVLGGWLEELMAATAARRDFRLVGPDETASNRLDAVYGATGKTWEEKTYPTDEHLSRDGRVMEVLSEHLCQGWLEGYLLTGRHGLFSCYEAFAHIVDSMVNQHIKWLRASRRLDWRRPIASLNYLLTSHVWRQDHNGFSHQDPGFVDHILNKSPEAVRVYLPPDANTLLAAAEHVLASRDYVNVIVSGKQPTFDWLTLEQARAHCARGAGTWAWAGTEDGTREPDVVLACAGDVPTQEVLAAASLLRRHLPELSLRVVNVVDVARLLPPGEHPHGMPDAEYDALFTRDKPVIFAYHGYPWLIHRLAYRRHGHAHLHVRGYKEEGTTTTPFDMVVRNDLDRYRLVMDVIDRVPGLGVRAVGLRQAMADARFRHHRWIREHGNDLPEVAEWRWEG
;
A
#
# COMPACT_ATOMS: atom_id res chain seq x y z
N MET A 1 -32.29 -5.85 24.48
CA MET A 1 -32.77 -4.48 24.76
C MET A 1 -32.37 -4.09 26.17
N SER A 2 -31.14 -3.61 26.32
CA SER A 2 -30.68 -2.87 27.51
C SER A 2 -30.86 -1.40 27.16
N GLN A 3 -31.64 -0.65 27.94
CA GLN A 3 -31.80 0.79 27.70
C GLN A 3 -30.43 1.45 27.85
N ALA A 4 -29.92 2.07 26.78
CA ALA A 4 -28.79 2.97 26.88
C ALA A 4 -29.15 4.06 27.90
N PRO A 5 -28.30 4.33 28.91
CA PRO A 5 -28.59 5.37 29.89
C PRO A 5 -28.75 6.71 29.16
N ASP A 6 -29.83 7.41 29.47
CA ASP A 6 -30.10 8.78 29.05
C ASP A 6 -29.02 9.70 29.65
N ARG A 7 -27.90 9.90 28.93
CA ARG A 7 -26.76 10.74 29.35
C ARG A 7 -26.98 12.20 28.98
N THR A 8 -28.13 12.76 29.38
CA THR A 8 -28.47 14.18 29.15
C THR A 8 -27.70 15.16 30.06
N GLY A 9 -26.96 14.66 31.06
CA GLY A 9 -25.99 15.46 31.81
C GLY A 9 -24.59 15.28 31.23
N GLY A 10 -23.97 16.37 30.76
CA GLY A 10 -22.58 16.36 30.27
C GLY A 10 -21.56 15.85 31.30
N PRO A 11 -20.27 15.73 30.93
CA PRO A 11 -19.24 15.13 31.77
C PRO A 11 -19.14 15.84 33.13
N SER A 12 -19.00 15.05 34.19
CA SER A 12 -18.90 15.60 35.56
C SER A 12 -17.57 16.34 35.77
N ALA A 13 -17.50 17.23 36.75
CA ALA A 13 -16.25 17.92 37.09
C ALA A 13 -15.11 16.94 37.46
N GLU A 14 -15.45 15.83 38.11
CA GLU A 14 -14.48 14.78 38.47
C GLU A 14 -13.96 14.03 37.24
N GLU A 15 -14.82 13.78 36.26
CA GLU A 15 -14.46 13.18 34.98
C GLU A 15 -13.57 14.11 34.16
N ILE A 16 -13.91 15.39 34.07
CA ILE A 16 -13.07 16.39 33.39
C ILE A 16 -11.68 16.49 34.04
N ALA A 17 -11.59 16.46 35.38
CA ALA A 17 -10.31 16.47 36.07
C ALA A 17 -9.45 15.25 35.70
N ALA A 18 -10.04 14.05 35.65
CA ALA A 18 -9.35 12.83 35.26
C ALA A 18 -8.88 12.83 33.79
N LEU A 19 -9.67 13.41 32.89
CA LEU A 19 -9.29 13.59 31.48
C LEU A 19 -8.13 14.59 31.37
N ASP A 20 -8.18 15.72 32.08
CA ASP A 20 -7.09 16.70 32.12
C ASP A 20 -5.78 16.09 32.65
N ALA A 21 -5.85 15.30 33.72
CA ALA A 21 -4.67 14.66 34.28
C ALA A 21 -4.05 13.61 33.34
N HIS A 22 -4.85 12.79 32.67
CA HIS A 22 -4.35 11.88 31.63
C HIS A 22 -3.68 12.66 30.50
N TRP A 23 -4.32 13.72 30.01
CA TRP A 23 -3.81 14.55 28.92
C TRP A 23 -2.50 15.24 29.30
N ARG A 24 -2.40 15.81 30.50
CA ARG A 24 -1.17 16.40 31.05
C ARG A 24 -0.06 15.36 31.20
N ALA A 25 -0.37 14.15 31.65
CA ALA A 25 0.61 13.06 31.75
C ALA A 25 1.16 12.68 30.37
N ALA A 26 0.29 12.55 29.36
CA ALA A 26 0.71 12.26 27.99
C ALA A 26 1.54 13.40 27.39
N ASN A 27 1.17 14.66 27.65
CA ASN A 27 1.95 15.84 27.22
C ASN A 27 3.33 15.86 27.88
N TYR A 28 3.40 15.65 29.20
CA TYR A 28 4.66 15.56 29.95
C TYR A 28 5.60 14.51 29.35
N LEU A 29 5.08 13.30 29.08
CA LEU A 29 5.85 12.22 28.48
C LEU A 29 6.29 12.54 27.06
N ALA A 30 5.48 13.24 26.25
CA ALA A 30 5.85 13.66 24.91
C ALA A 30 7.01 14.68 24.93
N VAL A 31 7.00 15.63 25.88
CA VAL A 31 8.12 16.56 26.08
C VAL A 31 9.38 15.81 26.53
N GLY A 32 9.25 14.91 27.50
CA GLY A 32 10.35 14.08 27.98
C GLY A 32 11.01 13.27 26.86
N GLN A 33 10.22 12.66 25.98
CA GLN A 33 10.70 11.96 24.80
C GLN A 33 11.47 12.85 23.82
N ILE A 34 11.10 14.12 23.65
CA ILE A 34 11.81 15.01 22.72
C ILE A 34 13.14 15.49 23.33
N TYR A 35 13.16 15.80 24.64
CA TYR A 35 14.25 16.54 25.26
C TYR A 35 15.17 15.72 26.15
N LEU A 36 14.66 14.75 26.91
CA LEU A 36 15.39 14.15 28.02
C LEU A 36 16.01 12.79 27.66
N MET A 37 17.18 12.51 28.22
CA MET A 37 17.83 11.20 28.23
C MET A 37 18.11 10.67 29.65
N ASP A 38 17.88 11.49 30.67
CA ASP A 38 17.94 11.16 32.09
C ASP A 38 17.01 12.10 32.91
N ASN A 39 16.85 11.85 34.20
CA ASN A 39 16.04 12.64 35.16
C ASN A 39 14.56 12.78 34.74
N PRO A 40 13.85 11.67 34.46
CA PRO A 40 12.51 11.71 33.85
C PRO A 40 11.42 12.31 34.74
N LEU A 41 11.64 12.42 36.06
CA LEU A 41 10.67 12.95 37.04
C LEU A 41 11.05 14.33 37.59
N LEU A 42 12.14 14.95 37.11
CA LEU A 42 12.64 16.25 37.59
C LEU A 42 12.87 16.30 39.10
N THR A 43 13.37 15.21 39.70
CA THR A 43 13.68 15.11 41.14
C THR A 43 14.84 16.02 41.55
N ARG A 44 15.63 16.45 40.57
CA ARG A 44 16.65 17.50 40.66
C ARG A 44 16.50 18.50 39.51
N PRO A 45 17.03 19.73 39.62
CA PRO A 45 17.07 20.68 38.52
C PRO A 45 17.73 20.08 37.26
N LEU A 46 17.27 20.51 36.08
CA LEU A 46 17.80 20.01 34.82
C LEU A 46 19.24 20.49 34.59
N THR A 47 20.11 19.55 34.22
CA THR A 47 21.50 19.76 33.82
C THR A 47 21.67 19.50 32.32
N PRO A 48 22.72 20.03 31.66
CA PRO A 48 23.00 19.71 30.25
C PRO A 48 23.06 18.20 29.97
N GLU A 49 23.54 17.40 30.92
CA GLU A 49 23.68 15.94 30.81
C GLU A 49 22.34 15.21 30.74
N ASP A 50 21.27 15.79 31.29
CA ASP A 50 19.91 15.24 31.22
C ASP A 50 19.27 15.41 29.84
N ILE A 51 19.78 16.38 29.06
CA ILE A 51 19.23 16.76 27.76
C ILE A 51 19.85 15.90 26.65
N LYS A 52 19.07 15.47 25.67
CA LYS A 52 19.62 14.79 24.49
C LYS A 52 20.62 15.69 23.73
N PRO A 53 21.77 15.15 23.27
CA PRO A 53 22.72 15.91 22.45
C PRO A 53 22.15 16.37 21.10
N ARG A 54 21.13 15.67 20.60
CA ARG A 54 20.38 16.04 19.39
C ARG A 54 18.90 15.96 19.70
N LEU A 55 18.21 17.09 19.58
CA LEU A 55 16.77 17.18 19.78
C LEU A 55 16.07 16.80 18.48
N LEU A 56 15.31 15.72 18.50
CA LEU A 56 14.60 15.18 17.35
C LEU A 56 13.17 14.82 17.78
N GLY A 57 12.18 15.23 16.98
CA GLY A 57 10.76 15.03 17.27
C GLY A 57 9.92 16.25 16.92
N HIS A 58 8.61 16.13 17.11
CA HIS A 58 7.65 17.18 16.78
C HIS A 58 6.70 17.44 17.97
N TRP A 59 6.74 18.65 18.49
CA TRP A 59 5.82 19.11 19.53
C TRP A 59 4.48 19.56 18.96
N GLY A 60 4.48 20.28 17.85
CA GLY A 60 3.34 21.13 17.46
C GLY A 60 2.00 20.41 17.33
N THR A 61 1.98 19.15 16.91
CA THR A 61 0.75 18.34 16.83
C THR A 61 0.46 17.51 18.08
N SER A 62 1.48 17.25 18.91
CA SER A 62 1.42 16.25 19.99
C SER A 62 0.32 16.52 21.03
N PRO A 63 0.09 17.77 21.50
CA PRO A 63 -1.00 18.07 22.43
C PRO A 63 -2.38 17.72 21.90
N GLY A 64 -2.66 18.04 20.63
CA GLY A 64 -3.94 17.73 20.00
C GLY A 64 -4.14 16.23 19.83
N LEU A 65 -3.09 15.49 19.46
CA LEU A 65 -3.16 14.03 19.37
C LEU A 65 -3.37 13.38 20.75
N ASN A 66 -2.66 13.86 21.78
CA ASN A 66 -2.83 13.40 23.16
C ASN A 66 -4.25 13.67 23.66
N LEU A 67 -4.84 14.81 23.30
CA LEU A 67 -6.21 15.16 23.66
C LEU A 67 -7.19 14.15 23.04
N VAL A 68 -7.07 13.90 21.74
CA VAL A 68 -7.92 12.93 21.04
C VAL A 68 -7.77 11.53 21.64
N TYR A 69 -6.55 11.06 21.88
CA TYR A 69 -6.31 9.73 22.49
C TYR A 69 -6.98 9.63 23.87
N THR A 70 -6.83 10.65 24.70
CA THR A 70 -7.44 10.72 26.05
C THR A 70 -8.95 10.53 25.99
N HIS A 71 -9.62 11.22 25.07
CA HIS A 71 -11.07 11.13 24.94
C HIS A 71 -11.54 9.88 24.21
N LEU A 72 -10.73 9.32 23.31
CA LEU A 72 -11.00 8.00 22.72
C LEU A 72 -10.96 6.91 23.80
N ASN A 73 -9.96 6.93 24.69
CA ASN A 73 -9.89 6.01 25.84
C ASN A 73 -11.19 6.04 26.65
N ARG A 74 -11.69 7.25 26.98
CA ARG A 74 -12.95 7.45 27.69
C ARG A 74 -14.12 6.79 26.98
N VAL A 75 -14.40 7.14 25.73
CA VAL A 75 -15.59 6.63 25.04
C VAL A 75 -15.49 5.14 24.74
N ILE A 76 -14.29 4.62 24.49
CA ILE A 76 -14.04 3.18 24.33
C ILE A 76 -14.41 2.44 25.61
N LYS A 77 -13.92 2.90 26.76
CA LYS A 77 -14.20 2.28 28.06
C LYS A 77 -15.68 2.39 28.44
N ASP A 78 -16.26 3.57 28.28
CA ASP A 78 -17.61 3.89 28.72
C ASP A 78 -18.71 3.19 27.92
N ARG A 79 -18.43 2.89 26.65
CA ARG A 79 -19.38 2.31 25.69
C ARG A 79 -18.99 0.89 25.25
N ASP A 80 -17.90 0.33 25.79
CA ASP A 80 -17.36 -0.99 25.42
C ASP A 80 -17.13 -1.12 23.90
N LEU A 81 -16.47 -0.10 23.31
CA LEU A 81 -16.27 -0.03 21.86
C LEU A 81 -15.05 -0.83 21.42
N THR A 82 -15.19 -1.47 20.27
CA THR A 82 -14.04 -1.92 19.49
C THR A 82 -13.58 -0.78 18.60
N ALA A 83 -12.36 -0.30 18.81
CA ALA A 83 -11.85 0.85 18.08
C ALA A 83 -10.43 0.64 17.53
N LEU A 84 -10.15 1.40 16.48
CA LEU A 84 -8.83 1.60 15.88
C LEU A 84 -8.63 3.11 15.66
N ALA A 85 -7.40 3.59 15.86
CA ALA A 85 -7.06 4.98 15.58
C ALA A 85 -6.03 5.07 14.43
N VAL A 86 -6.32 5.92 13.45
CA VAL A 86 -5.40 6.29 12.37
C VAL A 86 -4.90 7.72 12.63
N TRP A 87 -3.58 7.86 12.74
CA TRP A 87 -2.92 9.11 13.11
C TRP A 87 -2.27 9.76 11.87
N GLY A 88 -3.03 10.57 11.13
CA GLY A 88 -2.55 11.23 9.91
C GLY A 88 -1.33 12.14 10.13
N PRO A 89 -1.31 13.02 11.16
CA PRO A 89 -0.12 13.72 11.63
C PRO A 89 0.91 12.79 12.30
N GLY A 90 1.35 11.74 11.62
CA GLY A 90 2.18 10.66 12.17
C GLY A 90 3.55 11.11 12.66
N HIS A 91 4.01 12.30 12.26
CA HIS A 91 5.19 12.95 12.86
C HIS A 91 5.02 13.27 14.36
N GLY A 92 3.77 13.24 14.87
CA GLY A 92 3.40 13.26 16.29
C GLY A 92 3.61 11.94 17.03
N GLY A 93 4.59 11.12 16.62
CA GLY A 93 4.97 9.87 17.29
C GLY A 93 5.09 9.94 18.81
N PRO A 94 5.67 11.00 19.43
CA PRO A 94 5.76 11.11 20.89
C PRO A 94 4.41 11.00 21.60
N ALA A 95 3.33 11.53 21.01
CA ALA A 95 2.01 11.50 21.58
C ALA A 95 1.44 10.07 21.64
N VAL A 96 1.50 9.36 20.51
CA VAL A 96 0.97 7.98 20.43
C VAL A 96 1.80 7.03 21.30
N VAL A 97 3.13 7.20 21.31
CA VAL A 97 4.04 6.42 22.18
C VAL A 97 3.74 6.70 23.65
N ALA A 98 3.60 7.97 24.06
CA ALA A 98 3.24 8.34 25.43
C ALA A 98 1.96 7.67 25.90
N ASN A 99 0.90 7.74 25.07
CA ASN A 99 -0.38 7.12 25.42
C ASN A 99 -0.27 5.60 25.47
N SER A 100 0.35 4.94 24.48
CA SER A 100 0.55 3.48 24.49
C SER A 100 1.33 2.98 25.72
N TRP A 101 2.24 3.81 26.25
CA TRP A 101 2.92 3.53 27.51
C TRP A 101 2.02 3.74 28.72
N LEU A 102 1.23 4.81 28.78
CA LEU A 102 0.25 5.03 29.86
C LEU A 102 -0.78 3.90 29.93
N GLU A 103 -1.38 3.52 28.79
CA GLU A 103 -2.33 2.39 28.74
C GLU A 103 -1.67 1.00 28.86
N GLY A 104 -0.34 0.93 28.75
CA GLY A 104 0.48 -0.24 29.03
C GLY A 104 0.69 -1.20 27.86
N SER A 105 0.10 -0.95 26.69
CA SER A 105 0.33 -1.74 25.48
C SER A 105 1.80 -1.68 25.03
N TRP A 106 2.47 -0.54 25.22
CA TRP A 106 3.91 -0.42 25.00
C TRP A 106 4.70 -1.40 25.87
N SER A 107 4.45 -1.43 27.18
CA SER A 107 5.15 -2.31 28.12
C SER A 107 4.76 -3.79 27.95
N ASP A 108 3.59 -4.09 27.37
CA ASP A 108 3.20 -5.46 27.03
C ASP A 108 4.04 -6.03 25.90
N VAL A 109 4.41 -5.19 24.94
CA VAL A 109 5.26 -5.53 23.78
C VAL A 109 6.75 -5.42 24.13
N TYR A 110 7.16 -4.29 24.70
CA TYR A 110 8.53 -3.96 25.08
C TYR A 110 8.69 -4.10 26.60
N ARG A 111 8.84 -5.34 27.07
CA ARG A 111 8.89 -5.68 28.51
C ARG A 111 10.02 -4.96 29.28
N ASP A 112 11.07 -4.54 28.58
CA ASP A 112 12.19 -3.77 29.12
C ASP A 112 11.89 -2.28 29.38
N VAL A 113 10.67 -1.83 29.09
CA VAL A 113 10.19 -0.46 29.31
C VAL A 113 8.93 -0.50 30.21
N PRO A 114 9.06 -0.87 31.50
CA PRO A 114 7.93 -0.98 32.43
C PRO A 114 7.20 0.36 32.67
N ARG A 115 6.02 0.33 33.28
CA ARG A 115 5.25 1.55 33.64
C ARG A 115 5.68 2.12 34.99
N ASP A 116 6.94 2.51 35.10
CA ASP A 116 7.55 3.13 36.27
C ASP A 116 8.65 4.14 35.86
N GLY A 117 9.35 4.71 36.83
CA GLY A 117 10.41 5.70 36.57
C GLY A 117 11.58 5.17 35.74
N GLU A 118 11.95 3.89 35.86
CA GLU A 118 13.01 3.30 35.04
C GLU A 118 12.55 3.17 33.58
N GLY A 119 11.34 2.65 33.39
CA GLY A 119 10.77 2.55 32.06
C GLY A 119 10.50 3.91 31.43
N MET A 120 10.10 4.92 32.21
CA MET A 120 9.95 6.31 31.74
C MET A 120 11.29 6.89 31.26
N ALA A 121 12.39 6.68 31.99
CA ALA A 121 13.73 7.08 31.55
C ALA A 121 14.12 6.42 30.22
N ARG A 122 13.86 5.11 30.09
CA ARG A 122 14.12 4.36 28.85
C ARG A 122 13.25 4.85 27.70
N LEU A 123 11.96 5.07 27.95
CA LEU A 123 11.00 5.62 27.00
C LEU A 123 11.49 6.96 26.43
N PHE A 124 11.95 7.85 27.31
CA PHE A 124 12.48 9.15 26.90
C PHE A 124 13.75 8.98 26.07
N LYS A 125 14.73 8.24 26.60
CA LYS A 125 16.02 8.07 25.95
C LYS A 125 15.93 7.42 24.57
N GLN A 126 15.10 6.38 24.40
CA GLN A 126 15.03 5.62 23.16
C GLN A 126 14.34 6.35 22.01
N PHE A 127 13.48 7.33 22.29
CA PHE A 127 12.75 8.03 21.24
C PHE A 127 13.69 8.81 20.31
N SER A 128 13.64 8.56 19.00
CA SER A 128 14.49 9.20 17.99
C SER A 128 16.00 9.14 18.33
N PHE A 129 16.44 8.07 18.98
CA PHE A 129 17.82 7.87 19.41
C PHE A 129 18.48 6.73 18.63
N PRO A 130 19.81 6.74 18.40
CA PRO A 130 20.49 5.62 17.75
C PRO A 130 20.23 4.29 18.45
N GLY A 131 19.68 3.32 17.70
CA GLY A 131 19.29 2.00 18.24
C GLY A 131 17.98 2.00 19.05
N GLY A 132 17.27 3.12 19.10
CA GLY A 132 15.95 3.25 19.71
C GLY A 132 14.81 3.21 18.68
N VAL A 133 13.75 3.97 18.94
CA VAL A 133 12.51 3.92 18.14
C VAL A 133 12.35 5.13 17.20
N PRO A 134 11.62 5.00 16.08
CA PRO A 134 11.42 6.10 15.13
C PRO A 134 10.69 7.32 15.71
N SER A 135 10.76 8.44 14.98
CA SER A 135 10.06 9.69 15.37
C SER A 135 8.57 9.72 15.01
N HIS A 136 8.14 8.82 14.13
CA HIS A 136 6.77 8.75 13.60
C HIS A 136 5.98 7.62 14.27
N VAL A 137 4.68 7.51 13.95
CA VAL A 137 3.79 6.41 14.39
C VAL A 137 4.09 5.13 13.59
N ALA A 138 5.36 4.74 13.56
CA ALA A 138 5.92 3.65 12.77
C ALA A 138 5.37 2.27 13.17
N PRO A 139 5.68 1.19 12.40
CA PRO A 139 5.28 -0.18 12.77
C PRO A 139 5.69 -0.61 14.17
N ASP A 140 6.76 -0.03 14.72
CA ASP A 140 7.26 -0.24 16.07
C ASP A 140 6.26 0.19 17.16
N VAL A 141 5.31 1.07 16.85
CA VAL A 141 4.34 1.60 17.80
C VAL A 141 3.11 0.67 17.87
N PRO A 142 2.81 0.07 19.04
CA PRO A 142 1.58 -0.70 19.23
C PRO A 142 0.35 0.20 18.97
N GLY A 143 -0.64 -0.33 18.26
CA GLY A 143 -1.80 0.45 17.81
C GLY A 143 -1.68 1.08 16.43
N SER A 144 -0.48 1.10 15.83
CA SER A 144 -0.30 1.68 14.49
C SER A 144 -0.62 0.68 13.36
N ILE A 145 -1.37 1.17 12.37
CA ILE A 145 -1.44 0.65 10.99
C ILE A 145 -1.03 1.70 9.95
N HIS A 146 -0.63 2.89 10.37
CA HIS A 146 -0.40 4.03 9.48
C HIS A 146 0.71 4.90 10.09
N GLU A 147 1.83 5.01 9.37
CA GLU A 147 2.99 5.75 9.88
C GLU A 147 2.80 7.27 9.84
N GLY A 148 2.06 7.79 8.86
CA GLY A 148 1.80 9.24 8.70
C GLY A 148 3.07 10.07 8.49
N GLY A 149 4.08 9.47 7.84
CA GLY A 149 5.29 10.17 7.40
C GLY A 149 5.10 10.87 6.06
N GLU A 150 4.75 10.10 5.02
CA GLU A 150 4.20 10.66 3.79
C GLU A 150 2.69 10.89 4.00
N LEU A 151 2.30 12.16 4.00
CA LEU A 151 0.95 12.60 4.35
C LEU A 151 -0.02 12.39 3.17
N GLY A 152 -1.26 12.04 3.48
CA GLY A 152 -2.37 12.05 2.52
C GLY A 152 -3.24 10.80 2.52
N TYR A 153 -2.81 9.74 3.20
CA TYR A 153 -3.46 8.42 3.12
C TYR A 153 -4.25 8.05 4.38
N ALA A 154 -4.29 8.93 5.40
CA ALA A 154 -4.90 8.61 6.68
C ALA A 154 -6.37 8.20 6.52
N LEU A 155 -7.15 9.01 5.80
CA LEU A 155 -8.57 8.76 5.65
C LEU A 155 -8.86 7.57 4.73
N THR A 156 -8.08 7.36 3.65
CA THR A 156 -8.25 6.15 2.80
C THR A 156 -7.93 4.87 3.56
N HIS A 157 -6.86 4.85 4.37
CA HIS A 157 -6.54 3.71 5.23
C HIS A 157 -7.63 3.49 6.28
N ALA A 158 -8.22 4.55 6.82
CA ALA A 158 -9.30 4.44 7.80
C ALA A 158 -10.56 3.79 7.22
N TYR A 159 -10.98 4.17 6.01
CA TYR A 159 -12.09 3.52 5.31
C TYR A 159 -11.75 2.08 4.95
N GLY A 160 -10.55 1.83 4.42
CA GLY A 160 -10.03 0.48 4.16
C GLY A 160 -10.11 -0.43 5.38
N ALA A 161 -9.74 0.11 6.54
CA ALA A 161 -9.81 -0.58 7.83
C ALA A 161 -11.24 -0.82 8.33
N ALA A 162 -12.21 0.02 7.95
CA ALA A 162 -13.61 -0.13 8.36
C ALA A 162 -14.38 -1.14 7.51
N PHE A 163 -14.00 -1.35 6.24
CA PHE A 163 -14.73 -2.23 5.34
C PHE A 163 -14.80 -3.67 5.86
N ASP A 164 -16.02 -4.21 5.83
CA ASP A 164 -16.44 -5.53 6.31
C ASP A 164 -16.14 -5.80 7.81
N HIS A 165 -15.85 -4.76 8.60
CA HIS A 165 -15.71 -4.83 10.06
C HIS A 165 -16.88 -4.10 10.75
N PRO A 166 -18.09 -4.69 10.80
CA PRO A 166 -19.32 -3.96 11.14
C PRO A 166 -19.35 -3.35 12.54
N ASP A 167 -18.57 -3.89 13.47
CA ASP A 167 -18.52 -3.44 14.86
C ASP A 167 -17.31 -2.54 15.16
N LEU A 168 -16.48 -2.24 14.15
CA LEU A 168 -15.27 -1.44 14.31
C LEU A 168 -15.57 0.04 14.12
N LEU A 169 -15.18 0.85 15.10
CA LEU A 169 -15.03 2.29 14.96
C LEU A 169 -13.57 2.62 14.57
N VAL A 170 -13.38 3.32 13.46
CA VAL A 170 -12.08 3.85 13.06
C VAL A 170 -12.05 5.36 13.25
N ALA A 171 -11.40 5.82 14.31
CA ALA A 171 -11.15 7.25 14.52
C ALA A 171 -9.95 7.68 13.66
N CYS A 172 -10.15 8.66 12.78
CA CYS A 172 -9.11 9.12 11.85
C CYS A 172 -8.75 10.57 12.11
N VAL A 173 -7.59 10.81 12.74
CA VAL A 173 -7.10 12.18 12.94
C VAL A 173 -6.40 12.65 11.67
N ILE A 174 -6.85 13.78 11.13
CA ILE A 174 -6.40 14.36 9.88
C ILE A 174 -5.67 15.66 10.15
N GLY A 175 -4.42 15.79 9.70
CA GLY A 175 -3.73 17.07 9.75
C GLY A 175 -4.39 18.08 8.81
N ASP A 176 -4.63 19.30 9.26
CA ASP A 176 -5.11 20.37 8.37
C ASP A 176 -4.13 20.71 7.23
N GLY A 177 -2.83 20.50 7.42
CA GLY A 177 -1.83 20.55 6.35
C GLY A 177 -1.83 19.31 5.45
N GLU A 178 -2.18 18.13 6.00
CA GLU A 178 -2.38 16.90 5.22
C GLU A 178 -3.60 17.02 4.30
N ALA A 179 -4.63 17.74 4.75
CA ALA A 179 -5.87 18.01 4.00
C ALA A 179 -5.68 18.80 2.71
N GLU A 180 -4.50 19.37 2.49
CA GLU A 180 -4.13 20.05 1.25
C GLU A 180 -3.59 19.09 0.18
N THR A 181 -3.30 17.84 0.52
CA THR A 181 -2.76 16.85 -0.42
C THR A 181 -3.86 16.31 -1.34
N GLY A 182 -3.51 16.02 -2.60
CA GLY A 182 -4.44 15.43 -3.58
C GLY A 182 -5.10 14.14 -3.09
N PRO A 183 -4.34 13.15 -2.56
CA PRO A 183 -4.91 11.91 -2.03
C PRO A 183 -5.93 12.15 -0.92
N LEU A 184 -5.64 13.03 0.06
CA LEU A 184 -6.59 13.27 1.14
C LEU A 184 -7.82 14.05 0.67
N ALA A 185 -7.65 15.03 -0.20
CA ALA A 185 -8.78 15.79 -0.75
C ALA A 185 -9.79 14.87 -1.47
N ALA A 186 -9.32 13.87 -2.21
CA ALA A 186 -10.18 12.86 -2.82
C ALA A 186 -10.77 11.87 -1.81
N SER A 187 -10.05 11.56 -0.72
CA SER A 187 -10.45 10.53 0.24
C SER A 187 -11.74 10.83 1.01
N TRP A 188 -12.16 12.10 1.08
CA TRP A 188 -13.45 12.51 1.64
C TRP A 188 -14.66 11.92 0.88
N HIS A 189 -14.46 11.39 -0.33
CA HIS A 189 -15.51 10.69 -1.07
C HIS A 189 -15.68 9.21 -0.68
N SER A 190 -14.83 8.67 0.20
CA SER A 190 -14.88 7.26 0.59
C SER A 190 -16.15 6.89 1.37
N ASP A 191 -16.85 7.86 1.97
CA ASP A 191 -18.15 7.67 2.60
C ASP A 191 -19.25 7.22 1.61
N LYS A 192 -19.07 7.44 0.30
CA LYS A 192 -19.98 6.96 -0.77
C LYS A 192 -19.81 5.47 -1.05
N PHE A 193 -18.86 4.83 -0.38
CA PHE A 193 -18.55 3.41 -0.51
C PHE A 193 -18.63 2.68 0.84
N LEU A 194 -19.06 3.34 1.92
CA LEU A 194 -19.16 2.76 3.25
C LEU A 194 -20.59 2.31 3.53
N ASP A 195 -20.83 0.99 3.48
CA ASP A 195 -22.12 0.37 3.77
C ASP A 195 -22.33 0.23 5.29
N PRO A 196 -23.28 0.97 5.89
CA PRO A 196 -23.52 0.92 7.34
C PRO A 196 -24.01 -0.46 7.84
N VAL A 197 -24.41 -1.37 6.95
CA VAL A 197 -24.83 -2.74 7.32
C VAL A 197 -23.63 -3.63 7.56
N HIS A 198 -22.71 -3.73 6.60
CA HIS A 198 -21.61 -4.68 6.63
C HIS A 198 -20.27 -4.07 7.05
N ASP A 199 -20.11 -2.77 6.91
CA ASP A 199 -18.89 -2.05 7.25
C ASP A 199 -19.02 -1.39 8.64
N GLY A 200 -17.85 -1.05 9.18
CA GLY A 200 -17.72 -0.27 10.41
C GLY A 200 -18.12 1.19 10.21
N ALA A 201 -17.64 2.04 11.11
CA ALA A 201 -17.80 3.49 10.98
C ALA A 201 -16.45 4.18 11.00
N VAL A 202 -16.27 5.16 10.12
CA VAL A 202 -15.12 6.07 10.18
C VAL A 202 -15.58 7.37 10.84
N LEU A 203 -14.84 7.82 11.86
CA LEU A 203 -15.03 9.13 12.49
C LEU A 203 -13.81 10.01 12.15
N PRO A 204 -13.92 10.88 11.12
CA PRO A 204 -12.87 11.84 10.80
C PRO A 204 -12.79 12.92 11.88
N ILE A 205 -11.58 13.23 12.32
CA ILE A 205 -11.26 14.32 13.25
C ILE A 205 -10.27 15.24 12.54
N LEU A 206 -10.78 16.33 11.95
CA LEU A 206 -9.95 17.35 11.32
C LEU A 206 -9.22 18.15 12.40
N HIS A 207 -7.93 17.89 12.57
CA HIS A 207 -7.07 18.57 13.53
C HIS A 207 -6.64 19.93 12.98
N LEU A 208 -7.53 20.92 13.14
CA LEU A 208 -7.43 22.26 12.59
C LEU A 208 -6.58 23.18 13.48
N ASN A 209 -5.29 22.83 13.64
CA ASN A 209 -4.39 23.58 14.52
C ASN A 209 -3.80 24.87 13.92
N GLY A 210 -4.12 25.14 12.65
CA GLY A 210 -3.92 26.43 12.01
C GLY A 210 -2.66 26.54 11.17
N TYR A 211 -1.75 25.57 11.25
CA TYR A 211 -0.43 25.67 10.63
C TYR A 211 0.15 24.32 10.21
N LYS A 212 0.98 24.36 9.17
CA LYS A 212 1.88 23.28 8.74
C LYS A 212 3.33 23.58 9.16
N ILE A 213 4.34 23.27 8.36
CA ILE A 213 5.75 23.41 8.77
C ILE A 213 6.14 24.87 9.00
N ALA A 214 5.85 25.72 8.03
CA ALA A 214 6.28 27.13 8.01
C ALA A 214 5.20 28.07 7.44
N ASN A 215 3.95 27.61 7.40
CA ASN A 215 2.82 28.33 6.81
C ASN A 215 1.55 28.05 7.61
N PRO A 216 0.54 28.93 7.51
CA PRO A 216 -0.82 28.55 7.84
C PRO A 216 -1.35 27.46 6.91
N THR A 217 -2.48 26.86 7.26
CA THR A 217 -3.19 25.86 6.44
C THR A 217 -4.39 26.46 5.74
N VAL A 218 -4.75 25.94 4.56
CA VAL A 218 -5.86 26.49 3.73
C VAL A 218 -7.17 26.41 4.50
N LEU A 219 -7.54 25.23 4.99
CA LEU A 219 -8.82 25.01 5.68
C LEU A 219 -8.95 25.84 6.96
N ALA A 220 -7.84 26.09 7.67
CA ALA A 220 -7.89 26.89 8.89
C ALA A 220 -8.11 28.39 8.64
N ARG A 221 -7.95 28.85 7.39
CA ARG A 221 -8.11 30.26 6.99
C ARG A 221 -9.37 30.53 6.17
N LEU A 222 -10.13 29.49 5.83
CA LEU A 222 -11.45 29.68 5.25
C LEU A 222 -12.39 30.33 6.26
N PRO A 223 -13.34 31.16 5.79
CA PRO A 223 -14.54 31.47 6.55
C PRO A 223 -15.22 30.19 7.03
N GLU A 224 -15.80 30.21 8.23
CA GLU A 224 -16.40 29.03 8.85
C GLU A 224 -17.56 28.46 8.02
N ASP A 225 -18.37 29.33 7.39
CA ASP A 225 -19.47 28.93 6.51
C ASP A 225 -18.98 28.25 5.23
N GLU A 226 -17.83 28.66 4.69
CA GLU A 226 -17.21 27.97 3.55
C GLU A 226 -16.68 26.58 3.95
N LEU A 227 -16.06 26.46 5.13
CA LEU A 227 -15.59 25.18 5.65
C LEU A 227 -16.75 24.22 5.94
N ASP A 228 -17.82 24.70 6.59
CA ASP A 228 -19.03 23.92 6.87
C ASP A 228 -19.69 23.45 5.56
N ALA A 229 -19.84 24.34 4.57
CA ALA A 229 -20.40 23.99 3.27
C ALA A 229 -19.56 22.94 2.54
N LEU A 230 -18.23 23.03 2.59
CA LEU A 230 -17.32 22.06 2.00
C LEU A 230 -17.49 20.68 2.65
N LEU A 231 -17.44 20.60 3.99
CA LEU A 231 -17.54 19.33 4.73
C LEU A 231 -18.92 18.68 4.56
N ARG A 232 -20.00 19.48 4.57
CA ARG A 232 -21.35 18.99 4.26
C ARG A 232 -21.49 18.58 2.79
N GLY A 233 -20.81 19.28 1.88
CA GLY A 233 -20.73 18.90 0.46
C GLY A 233 -20.04 17.55 0.25
N TYR A 234 -19.06 17.22 1.10
CA TYR A 234 -18.49 15.88 1.21
C TYR A 234 -19.42 14.88 1.91
N GLY A 235 -20.64 15.23 2.30
CA GLY A 235 -21.59 14.28 2.90
C GLY A 235 -21.37 14.04 4.40
N HIS A 236 -20.61 14.89 5.09
CA HIS A 236 -20.41 14.81 6.53
C HIS A 236 -21.32 15.77 7.32
N ASP A 237 -21.52 15.47 8.60
CA ASP A 237 -22.16 16.37 9.56
C ASP A 237 -21.12 16.86 10.59
N PRO A 238 -20.55 18.08 10.41
CA PRO A 238 -19.47 18.58 11.24
C PRO A 238 -19.93 18.99 12.65
N LEU A 239 -19.16 18.58 13.64
CA LEU A 239 -19.24 18.98 15.05
C LEU A 239 -17.99 19.80 15.40
N TYR A 240 -18.17 21.07 15.73
CA TYR A 240 -17.07 21.98 16.02
C TYR A 240 -16.69 21.96 17.50
N VAL A 241 -15.39 21.82 17.77
CA VAL A 241 -14.79 21.95 19.10
C VAL A 241 -13.65 22.94 18.99
N GLU A 242 -13.79 24.11 19.62
CA GLU A 242 -12.88 25.24 19.43
C GLU A 242 -12.49 25.89 20.76
N GLY A 243 -11.21 26.25 20.90
CA GLY A 243 -10.74 27.02 22.05
C GLY A 243 -9.32 26.66 22.49
N ASP A 244 -8.87 27.36 23.53
CA ASP A 244 -7.57 27.20 24.17
C ASP A 244 -7.64 27.07 25.71
N ASP A 245 -8.85 27.08 26.28
CA ASP A 245 -9.12 26.76 27.68
C ASP A 245 -9.32 25.25 27.86
N PRO A 246 -8.42 24.54 28.57
CA PRO A 246 -8.49 23.08 28.71
C PRO A 246 -9.83 22.55 29.24
N GLU A 247 -10.38 23.15 30.29
CA GLU A 247 -11.61 22.64 30.91
C GLU A 247 -12.80 22.69 29.94
N THR A 248 -12.94 23.82 29.23
CA THR A 248 -13.98 24.01 28.22
C THR A 248 -13.80 23.05 27.06
N VAL A 249 -12.58 22.94 26.50
CA VAL A 249 -12.29 22.04 25.38
C VAL A 249 -12.49 20.57 25.76
N HIS A 250 -12.14 20.15 26.98
CA HIS A 250 -12.44 18.80 27.45
C HIS A 250 -13.94 18.53 27.49
N ARG A 251 -14.74 19.48 28.01
CA ARG A 251 -16.20 19.34 28.08
C ARG A 251 -16.82 19.25 26.68
N ASP A 252 -16.40 20.12 25.78
CA ASP A 252 -16.95 20.20 24.42
C ASP A 252 -16.54 19.00 23.57
N LEU A 253 -15.28 18.54 23.67
CA LEU A 253 -14.82 17.34 22.95
C LEU A 253 -15.50 16.07 23.45
N ALA A 254 -15.70 15.93 24.77
CA ALA A 254 -16.45 14.80 25.34
C ALA A 254 -17.88 14.77 24.80
N LEU A 255 -18.57 15.91 24.77
CA LEU A 255 -19.93 16.03 24.23
C LEU A 255 -19.98 15.76 22.71
N ALA A 256 -19.02 16.28 21.95
CA ALA A 256 -18.93 16.08 20.51
C ALA A 256 -18.71 14.60 20.16
N LEU A 257 -17.82 13.91 20.86
CA LEU A 257 -17.61 12.47 20.68
C LEU A 257 -18.84 11.66 21.08
N ASP A 258 -19.49 11.97 22.21
CA ASP A 258 -20.71 11.29 22.61
C ASP A 258 -21.81 11.47 21.55
N THR A 259 -21.99 12.69 21.06
CA THR A 259 -22.97 13.02 20.01
C THR A 259 -22.64 12.31 18.69
N ALA A 260 -21.37 12.28 18.27
CA ALA A 260 -20.95 11.60 17.06
C ALA A 260 -21.24 10.09 17.14
N LEU A 261 -20.93 9.46 18.28
CA LEU A 261 -21.13 8.03 18.48
C LEU A 261 -22.62 7.67 18.58
N ASP A 262 -23.43 8.50 19.22
CA ASP A 262 -24.89 8.30 19.25
C ASP A 262 -25.49 8.38 17.83
N ARG A 263 -25.01 9.32 17.00
CA ARG A 263 -25.41 9.44 15.59
C ARG A 263 -24.98 8.24 14.76
N ILE A 264 -23.74 7.76 14.94
CA ILE A 264 -23.25 6.53 14.28
C ILE A 264 -24.12 5.34 14.67
N ALA A 265 -24.42 5.17 15.95
CA ALA A 265 -25.29 4.08 16.43
C ALA A 265 -26.69 4.15 15.80
N VAL A 266 -27.28 5.34 15.71
CA VAL A 266 -28.58 5.55 15.04
C VAL A 266 -28.51 5.22 13.54
N ILE A 267 -27.44 5.63 12.85
CA ILE A 267 -27.23 5.31 11.43
C ILE A 267 -27.18 3.80 11.23
N GLN A 268 -26.35 3.10 12.01
CA GLN A 268 -26.18 1.66 11.92
C GLN A 268 -27.46 0.91 12.31
N GLU A 269 -28.18 1.34 13.35
CA GLU A 269 -29.47 0.75 13.73
C GLU A 269 -30.51 0.90 12.62
N ARG A 270 -30.64 2.09 12.03
CA ARG A 270 -31.56 2.34 10.91
C ARG A 270 -31.24 1.46 9.71
N ALA A 271 -29.97 1.34 9.35
CA ALA A 271 -29.56 0.49 8.23
C ALA A 271 -29.79 -1.00 8.53
N ARG A 272 -29.32 -1.49 9.68
CA ARG A 272 -29.28 -2.93 10.03
C ARG A 272 -30.63 -3.49 10.46
N VAL A 273 -31.47 -2.69 11.12
CA VAL A 273 -32.74 -3.14 11.69
C VAL A 273 -33.94 -2.64 10.90
N GLN A 274 -33.91 -1.37 10.49
CA GLN A 274 -35.06 -0.72 9.83
C GLN A 274 -34.98 -0.82 8.30
N GLY A 275 -33.85 -1.28 7.75
CA GLY A 275 -33.64 -1.41 6.32
C GLY A 275 -33.58 -0.06 5.61
N ALA A 276 -33.11 0.99 6.29
CA ALA A 276 -32.92 2.30 5.67
C ALA A 276 -31.84 2.21 4.58
N VAL A 277 -32.20 2.66 3.37
CA VAL A 277 -31.35 2.60 2.18
C VAL A 277 -30.83 3.98 1.75
N GLU A 278 -31.08 5.02 2.53
CA GLU A 278 -30.58 6.37 2.22
C GLU A 278 -29.16 6.53 2.77
N ARG A 279 -28.26 7.12 1.97
CA ARG A 279 -26.90 7.43 2.45
C ARG A 279 -26.99 8.41 3.62
N PRO A 280 -26.40 8.08 4.79
CA PRO A 280 -26.41 8.98 5.93
C PRO A 280 -25.41 10.12 5.75
N SER A 281 -25.61 11.20 6.51
CA SER A 281 -24.55 12.18 6.74
C SER A 281 -23.70 11.72 7.93
N TRP A 282 -22.49 11.23 7.65
CA TRP A 282 -21.62 10.68 8.69
C TRP A 282 -21.04 11.81 9.57
N PRO A 283 -21.07 11.68 10.90
CA PRO A 283 -20.53 12.72 11.76
C PRO A 283 -19.02 12.83 11.58
N MET A 284 -18.51 14.06 11.68
CA MET A 284 -17.08 14.34 11.75
C MET A 284 -16.83 15.44 12.77
N ILE A 285 -15.61 15.51 13.32
CA ILE A 285 -15.24 16.52 14.31
C ILE A 285 -14.24 17.49 13.70
N VAL A 286 -14.51 18.79 13.79
CA VAL A 286 -13.54 19.86 13.53
C VAL A 286 -12.93 20.28 14.86
N LEU A 287 -11.69 19.88 15.11
CA LEU A 287 -10.97 20.19 16.35
C LEU A 287 -10.02 21.37 16.13
N ARG A 288 -10.48 22.58 16.46
CA ARG A 288 -9.72 23.83 16.32
C ARG A 288 -9.05 24.21 17.64
N THR A 289 -7.82 23.72 17.83
CA THR A 289 -7.00 23.99 19.03
C THR A 289 -5.62 24.54 18.64
N PRO A 290 -4.93 25.32 19.47
CA PRO A 290 -3.65 25.93 19.11
C PRO A 290 -2.58 24.91 18.70
N LYS A 291 -1.80 25.19 17.64
CA LYS A 291 -0.59 24.39 17.38
C LYS A 291 0.42 24.56 18.50
N GLY A 292 0.94 23.45 19.03
CA GLY A 292 1.87 23.45 20.16
C GLY A 292 1.24 23.84 21.50
N TRP A 293 -0.08 23.69 21.62
CA TRP A 293 -0.86 24.05 22.80
C TRP A 293 -0.24 23.56 24.10
N THR A 294 -0.28 24.37 25.16
CA THR A 294 0.33 24.13 26.48
C THR A 294 1.87 24.20 26.50
N GLY A 295 2.49 24.43 25.33
CA GLY A 295 3.93 24.64 25.19
C GLY A 295 4.39 26.05 25.55
N PRO A 296 5.67 26.37 25.28
CA PRO A 296 6.18 27.73 25.42
C PRO A 296 5.39 28.72 24.55
N ARG A 297 4.84 29.77 25.16
CA ARG A 297 4.13 30.85 24.46
C ARG A 297 5.06 31.68 23.59
N GLU A 298 6.22 32.01 24.15
CA GLU A 298 7.23 32.87 23.53
C GLU A 298 8.62 32.30 23.80
N VAL A 299 9.50 32.35 22.81
CA VAL A 299 10.92 31.99 22.93
C VAL A 299 11.72 33.07 22.23
N ASP A 300 12.71 33.63 22.93
CA ASP A 300 13.57 34.71 22.42
C ASP A 300 12.80 35.91 21.83
N GLY A 301 11.67 36.30 22.45
CA GLY A 301 10.83 37.42 22.00
C GLY A 301 9.90 37.10 20.82
N LEU A 302 9.84 35.83 20.38
CA LEU A 302 9.02 35.39 19.24
C LEU A 302 7.88 34.47 19.69
N PRO A 303 6.64 34.67 19.19
CA PRO A 303 5.53 33.79 19.52
C PRO A 303 5.75 32.38 18.94
N VAL A 304 5.48 31.36 19.75
CA VAL A 304 5.68 29.95 19.44
C VAL A 304 4.37 29.17 19.49
N GLU A 305 3.69 29.10 20.64
CA GLU A 305 2.34 28.54 20.75
C GLU A 305 1.39 29.25 19.76
N ASN A 306 0.48 28.48 19.15
CA ASN A 306 -0.43 28.94 18.12
C ASN A 306 0.28 29.54 16.88
N THR A 307 1.47 29.04 16.56
CA THR A 307 2.21 29.37 15.34
C THR A 307 2.87 28.14 14.73
N TRP A 308 3.36 28.29 13.50
CA TRP A 308 4.17 27.25 12.85
C TRP A 308 5.50 26.97 13.57
N ARG A 309 6.03 27.89 14.41
CA ARG A 309 7.30 27.69 15.14
C ARG A 309 7.24 26.52 16.13
N ALA A 310 6.05 26.17 16.60
CA ALA A 310 5.87 25.00 17.46
C ALA A 310 6.02 23.65 16.73
N HIS A 311 6.10 23.63 15.38
CA HIS A 311 5.98 22.39 14.61
C HIS A 311 7.00 21.30 14.98
N GLN A 312 8.29 21.63 15.02
CA GLN A 312 9.35 20.68 15.39
C GLN A 312 9.69 20.78 16.89
N VAL A 313 10.84 21.37 17.23
CA VAL A 313 11.36 21.51 18.59
C VAL A 313 11.31 22.99 19.00
N PRO A 314 10.38 23.39 19.89
CA PRO A 314 10.22 24.78 20.33
C PRO A 314 11.46 25.43 20.95
N LEU A 315 12.29 24.65 21.66
CA LEU A 315 13.46 25.13 22.41
C LEU A 315 14.74 24.43 21.91
N PRO A 316 15.30 24.80 20.74
CA PRO A 316 16.40 24.07 20.13
C PRO A 316 17.73 24.19 20.90
N GLY A 317 17.91 25.21 21.74
CA GLY A 317 19.15 25.54 22.45
C GLY A 317 19.25 25.04 23.89
N VAL A 318 18.36 24.15 24.34
CA VAL A 318 18.30 23.77 25.77
C VAL A 318 19.58 23.11 26.30
N ARG A 319 20.43 22.48 25.48
CA ARG A 319 21.64 21.85 26.02
C ARG A 319 22.76 22.87 26.29
N GLU A 320 22.79 23.99 25.58
CA GLU A 320 23.84 25.00 25.67
C GLU A 320 23.39 26.29 26.38
N ASN A 321 22.07 26.57 26.43
CA ASN A 321 21.51 27.80 26.98
C ASN A 321 20.75 27.55 28.30
N ASP A 322 21.28 28.10 29.40
CA ASP A 322 20.65 28.02 30.74
C ASP A 322 19.24 28.63 30.81
N ALA A 323 18.95 29.68 30.03
CA ALA A 323 17.63 30.29 30.01
C ALA A 323 16.61 29.35 29.33
N HIS A 324 17.00 28.74 28.21
CA HIS A 324 16.16 27.74 27.53
C HIS A 324 15.97 26.48 28.39
N ARG A 325 17.01 26.03 29.14
CA ARG A 325 16.84 24.93 30.13
C ARG A 325 15.81 25.23 31.18
N ARG A 326 15.89 26.42 31.80
CA ARG A 326 14.91 26.83 32.81
C ARG A 326 13.51 26.88 32.23
N GLN A 327 13.36 27.39 31.00
CA GLN A 327 12.07 27.41 30.31
C GLN A 327 11.53 25.99 30.03
N LEU A 328 12.40 25.03 29.66
CA LEU A 328 12.02 23.62 29.53
C LEU A 328 11.59 23.03 30.87
N GLU A 329 12.34 23.30 31.96
CA GLU A 329 12.00 22.82 33.30
C GLU A 329 10.66 23.39 33.77
N GLU A 330 10.43 24.70 33.61
CA GLU A 330 9.17 25.38 33.93
C GLU A 330 8.00 24.80 33.14
N TRP A 331 8.19 24.57 31.84
CA TRP A 331 7.19 23.95 30.98
C TRP A 331 6.87 22.52 31.38
N MET A 332 7.87 21.68 31.65
CA MET A 332 7.59 20.32 32.12
C MET A 332 6.92 20.31 33.50
N ARG A 333 7.31 21.23 34.40
CA ARG A 333 6.69 21.37 35.73
C ARG A 333 5.27 21.95 35.67
N SER A 334 4.89 22.70 34.63
CA SER A 334 3.52 23.21 34.51
C SER A 334 2.47 22.11 34.37
N TYR A 335 2.87 20.90 33.97
CA TYR A 335 1.99 19.73 33.97
C TYR A 335 1.76 19.12 35.37
N ARG A 336 2.53 19.54 36.38
CA ARG A 336 2.49 19.06 37.78
C ARG A 336 2.72 17.54 37.87
N PRO A 337 3.87 17.02 37.40
CA PRO A 337 4.14 15.58 37.33
C PRO A 337 3.98 14.84 38.67
N GLU A 338 4.17 15.51 39.80
CA GLU A 338 3.95 14.97 41.16
C GLU A 338 2.49 14.58 41.44
N GLU A 339 1.53 15.23 40.78
CA GLU A 339 0.10 14.89 40.81
C GLU A 339 -0.23 13.73 39.86
N LEU A 340 0.66 13.39 38.92
CA LEU A 340 0.39 12.46 37.82
C LEU A 340 1.10 11.12 38.01
N PHE A 341 2.29 11.14 38.60
CA PHE A 341 3.12 9.98 38.88
C PHE A 341 3.41 9.89 40.39
N ASP A 342 3.54 8.67 40.90
CA ASP A 342 3.98 8.43 42.29
C ASP A 342 5.52 8.54 42.44
N GLU A 343 6.03 8.33 43.65
CA GLU A 343 7.46 8.42 43.95
C GLU A 343 8.31 7.39 43.18
N ASP A 344 7.71 6.28 42.75
CA ASP A 344 8.34 5.24 41.92
C ASP A 344 8.19 5.54 40.41
N GLY A 345 7.55 6.65 40.04
CA GLY A 345 7.28 7.05 38.65
C GLY A 345 6.14 6.29 37.98
N ARG A 346 5.29 5.60 38.75
CA ARG A 346 4.11 4.91 38.20
C ARG A 346 2.95 5.89 38.00
N PRO A 347 2.16 5.76 36.92
CA PRO A 347 0.97 6.60 36.74
C PRO A 347 -0.01 6.41 37.91
N ARG A 348 -0.52 7.52 38.46
CA ARG A 348 -1.51 7.47 39.53
C ARG A 348 -2.86 6.94 39.02
N PRO A 349 -3.73 6.41 39.91
CA PRO A 349 -5.02 5.83 39.50
C PRO A 349 -5.92 6.79 38.71
N GLU A 350 -5.86 8.09 39.00
CA GLU A 350 -6.70 9.10 38.35
C GLU A 350 -6.28 9.32 36.88
N VAL A 351 -4.97 9.31 36.57
CA VAL A 351 -4.43 9.31 35.19
C VAL A 351 -4.92 8.10 34.40
N LEU A 352 -5.14 6.96 35.05
CA LEU A 352 -5.57 5.72 34.40
C LEU A 352 -7.10 5.52 34.43
N ARG A 353 -7.86 6.45 35.02
CA ARG A 353 -9.30 6.28 35.29
C ARG A 353 -10.10 5.86 34.06
N HIS A 354 -9.83 6.50 32.91
CA HIS A 354 -10.56 6.27 31.67
C HIS A 354 -9.84 5.35 30.68
N VAL A 355 -8.71 4.76 31.05
CA VAL A 355 -7.99 3.81 30.20
C VAL A 355 -8.79 2.50 30.10
N PRO A 356 -9.07 1.99 28.87
CA PRO A 356 -9.68 0.68 28.65
C PRO A 356 -8.77 -0.48 29.08
N GLU A 357 -9.30 -1.69 29.15
CA GLU A 357 -8.53 -2.90 29.50
C GLU A 357 -8.37 -3.85 28.30
N GLY A 358 -7.39 -4.74 28.37
CA GLY A 358 -7.23 -5.83 27.39
C GLY A 358 -7.06 -5.34 25.95
N ASP A 359 -7.76 -6.01 25.04
CA ASP A 359 -7.75 -5.73 23.59
C ASP A 359 -8.61 -4.50 23.21
N ALA A 360 -9.35 -3.87 24.15
CA ALA A 360 -10.07 -2.63 23.88
C ALA A 360 -9.15 -1.39 23.86
N ARG A 361 -7.95 -1.50 24.44
CA ARG A 361 -6.91 -0.47 24.39
C ARG A 361 -6.48 -0.18 22.95
N LEU A 362 -6.31 1.09 22.60
CA LEU A 362 -5.98 1.50 21.22
C LEU A 362 -4.64 0.91 20.76
N GLY A 363 -3.67 0.75 21.65
CA GLY A 363 -2.38 0.12 21.36
C GLY A 363 -2.40 -1.42 21.35
N ALA A 364 -3.46 -2.06 21.86
CA ALA A 364 -3.56 -3.52 21.96
C ALA A 364 -4.63 -4.13 21.04
N THR A 365 -5.49 -3.31 20.44
CA THR A 365 -6.55 -3.73 19.52
C THR A 365 -6.02 -4.69 18.45
N PRO A 366 -6.65 -5.86 18.22
CA PRO A 366 -6.16 -6.83 17.25
C PRO A 366 -6.20 -6.28 15.82
N TYR A 367 -7.04 -5.29 15.55
CA TYR A 367 -7.11 -4.61 14.24
C TYR A 367 -5.83 -3.80 13.93
N ALA A 368 -5.07 -3.38 14.94
CA ALA A 368 -3.76 -2.75 14.76
C ALA A 368 -2.61 -3.76 14.52
N ASN A 369 -2.91 -5.05 14.66
CA ASN A 369 -2.02 -6.17 14.38
C ASN A 369 -2.80 -7.22 13.58
N GLY A 370 -3.30 -6.81 12.41
CA GLY A 370 -4.28 -7.56 11.61
C GLY A 370 -3.87 -8.98 11.26
N GLY A 371 -2.58 -9.32 11.29
CA GLY A 371 -2.12 -10.71 11.15
C GLY A 371 -2.63 -11.64 12.27
N ARG A 372 -3.11 -11.11 13.40
CA ARG A 372 -3.85 -11.88 14.43
C ARG A 372 -5.24 -12.29 13.95
N LEU A 373 -5.80 -11.57 12.98
CA LEU A 373 -7.14 -11.75 12.40
C LEU A 373 -7.10 -12.43 11.03
N THR A 374 -5.95 -12.40 10.34
CA THR A 374 -5.79 -13.00 9.01
C THR A 374 -6.05 -14.49 9.02
N ARG A 375 -6.96 -14.92 8.13
CA ARG A 375 -7.31 -16.31 7.88
C ARG A 375 -6.94 -16.67 6.45
N ASP A 376 -6.61 -17.92 6.19
CA ASP A 376 -6.38 -18.38 4.83
C ASP A 376 -7.66 -18.26 3.97
N LEU A 377 -7.49 -17.82 2.73
CA LEU A 377 -8.57 -17.72 1.77
C LEU A 377 -9.03 -19.12 1.34
N PRO A 378 -10.34 -19.34 1.13
CA PRO A 378 -10.84 -20.56 0.54
C PRO A 378 -10.60 -20.55 -0.98
N LEU A 379 -9.34 -20.64 -1.40
CA LEU A 379 -8.95 -20.57 -2.82
C LEU A 379 -9.62 -21.72 -3.62
N PRO A 380 -10.42 -21.42 -4.66
CA PRO A 380 -11.02 -22.44 -5.51
C PRO A 380 -9.97 -23.23 -6.29
N GLY A 381 -10.27 -24.48 -6.65
CA GLY A 381 -9.38 -25.29 -7.47
C GLY A 381 -9.26 -24.76 -8.90
N LEU A 382 -8.03 -24.63 -9.42
CA LEU A 382 -7.78 -24.08 -10.76
C LEU A 382 -8.29 -24.94 -11.93
N ALA A 383 -8.53 -26.24 -11.72
CA ALA A 383 -8.82 -27.19 -12.81
C ALA A 383 -10.12 -26.87 -13.58
N GLY A 384 -11.11 -26.25 -12.94
CA GLY A 384 -12.36 -25.84 -13.60
C GLY A 384 -12.23 -24.61 -14.50
N HIS A 385 -11.16 -23.83 -14.33
CA HIS A 385 -10.89 -22.59 -15.07
C HIS A 385 -9.72 -22.72 -16.04
N ALA A 386 -8.94 -23.80 -15.93
CA ALA A 386 -7.80 -24.02 -16.80
C ALA A 386 -8.21 -24.08 -18.27
N VAL A 387 -7.43 -23.40 -19.10
CA VAL A 387 -7.60 -23.48 -20.55
C VAL A 387 -6.98 -24.79 -21.06
N GLU A 388 -7.68 -25.46 -21.97
CA GLU A 388 -7.17 -26.67 -22.60
C GLU A 388 -6.03 -26.33 -23.56
N VAL A 389 -4.90 -27.00 -23.41
CA VAL A 389 -3.74 -26.85 -24.29
C VAL A 389 -3.39 -28.22 -24.86
N PRO A 390 -4.04 -28.65 -25.98
CA PRO A 390 -3.74 -29.93 -26.62
C PRO A 390 -2.28 -30.00 -27.06
N GLU A 391 -1.81 -28.91 -27.68
CA GLU A 391 -0.41 -28.66 -28.01
C GLU A 391 -0.12 -27.16 -27.82
N PRO A 392 1.13 -26.77 -27.50
CA PRO A 392 1.49 -25.38 -27.29
C PRO A 392 1.10 -24.48 -28.48
N GLY A 393 0.44 -23.36 -28.22
CA GLY A 393 0.12 -22.33 -29.21
C GLY A 393 -1.00 -22.69 -30.20
N GLN A 394 -1.73 -23.79 -29.99
CA GLN A 394 -2.88 -24.15 -30.85
C GLN A 394 -4.18 -23.45 -30.46
N THR A 395 -4.35 -23.10 -29.19
CA THR A 395 -5.52 -22.38 -28.67
C THR A 395 -5.14 -20.96 -28.28
N THR A 396 -6.17 -20.11 -28.15
CA THR A 396 -6.01 -18.74 -27.68
C THR A 396 -7.08 -18.42 -26.64
N SER A 397 -6.70 -17.67 -25.62
CA SER A 397 -7.59 -17.20 -24.57
C SER A 397 -7.29 -15.74 -24.20
N GLU A 398 -8.17 -15.13 -23.42
CA GLU A 398 -7.94 -13.81 -22.81
C GLU A 398 -7.59 -14.02 -21.32
N PRO A 399 -6.30 -13.91 -20.92
CA PRO A 399 -5.85 -14.39 -19.61
C PRO A 399 -6.61 -13.79 -18.43
N THR A 400 -6.84 -12.48 -18.44
CA THR A 400 -7.56 -11.83 -17.34
C THR A 400 -9.04 -12.20 -17.31
N GLN A 401 -9.67 -12.52 -18.44
CA GLN A 401 -11.04 -13.03 -18.48
C GLN A 401 -11.15 -14.40 -17.79
N VAL A 402 -10.19 -15.29 -18.05
CA VAL A 402 -10.09 -16.59 -17.38
C VAL A 402 -9.86 -16.40 -15.87
N LEU A 403 -8.97 -15.47 -15.49
CA LEU A 403 -8.76 -15.13 -14.08
C LEU A 403 -10.04 -14.56 -13.43
N GLY A 404 -10.81 -13.74 -14.15
CA GLY A 404 -12.08 -13.18 -13.69
C GLY A 404 -13.08 -14.27 -13.27
N GLY A 405 -13.20 -15.34 -14.06
CA GLY A 405 -14.05 -16.49 -13.70
C GLY A 405 -13.59 -17.21 -12.42
N TRP A 406 -12.29 -17.37 -12.22
CA TRP A 406 -11.77 -17.96 -10.97
C TRP A 406 -11.96 -17.03 -9.75
N LEU A 407 -11.80 -15.72 -9.95
CA LEU A 407 -12.06 -14.72 -8.91
C LEU A 407 -13.55 -14.62 -8.55
N GLU A 408 -14.46 -14.86 -9.49
CA GLU A 408 -15.90 -14.96 -9.22
C GLU A 408 -16.19 -16.08 -8.21
N GLU A 409 -15.60 -17.27 -8.39
CA GLU A 409 -15.74 -18.37 -7.44
C GLU A 409 -15.13 -18.05 -6.07
N LEU A 410 -13.97 -17.40 -6.03
CA LEU A 410 -13.38 -16.95 -4.76
C LEU A 410 -14.26 -15.92 -4.05
N MET A 411 -14.83 -14.98 -4.80
CA MET A 411 -15.77 -14.01 -4.25
C MET A 411 -17.02 -14.71 -3.73
N ALA A 412 -17.60 -15.67 -4.46
CA ALA A 412 -18.73 -16.45 -3.98
C ALA A 412 -18.38 -17.24 -2.70
N ALA A 413 -17.21 -17.88 -2.65
CA ALA A 413 -16.73 -18.64 -1.50
C ALA A 413 -16.48 -17.78 -0.25
N THR A 414 -16.26 -16.48 -0.44
CA THR A 414 -16.04 -15.51 0.64
C THR A 414 -17.28 -14.65 0.93
N ALA A 415 -18.44 -14.90 0.31
CA ALA A 415 -19.63 -14.06 0.45
C ALA A 415 -20.09 -13.87 1.90
N ALA A 416 -20.01 -14.92 2.73
CA ALA A 416 -20.36 -14.85 4.15
C ALA A 416 -19.21 -14.34 5.05
N ARG A 417 -17.95 -14.66 4.73
CA ARG A 417 -16.78 -14.20 5.50
C ARG A 417 -16.43 -12.73 5.24
N ARG A 418 -16.76 -12.24 4.05
CA ARG A 418 -16.48 -10.88 3.55
C ARG A 418 -15.04 -10.43 3.81
N ASP A 419 -14.08 -11.28 3.48
CA ASP A 419 -12.66 -11.05 3.73
C ASP A 419 -11.80 -11.06 2.46
N PHE A 420 -12.45 -10.83 1.31
CA PHE A 420 -11.81 -10.58 0.02
C PHE A 420 -12.54 -9.47 -0.73
N ARG A 421 -11.80 -8.46 -1.19
CA ARG A 421 -12.28 -7.38 -2.07
C ARG A 421 -11.42 -7.25 -3.33
N LEU A 422 -12.05 -6.83 -4.42
CA LEU A 422 -11.38 -6.39 -5.65
C LEU A 422 -11.48 -4.88 -5.72
N VAL A 423 -10.37 -4.20 -6.01
CA VAL A 423 -10.35 -2.75 -6.22
C VAL A 423 -9.78 -2.43 -7.61
N GLY A 424 -10.34 -1.43 -8.28
CA GLY A 424 -9.86 -0.99 -9.58
C GLY A 424 -10.31 0.45 -9.89
N PRO A 425 -9.51 1.26 -10.61
CA PRO A 425 -9.80 2.67 -10.74
C PRO A 425 -10.76 2.97 -11.91
N ASP A 426 -11.99 2.43 -11.84
CA ASP A 426 -12.97 2.42 -12.96
C ASP A 426 -12.51 1.55 -14.15
N GLU A 427 -11.84 0.45 -13.85
CA GLU A 427 -11.17 -0.38 -14.87
C GLU A 427 -11.48 -1.88 -14.74
N THR A 428 -12.25 -2.34 -13.76
CA THR A 428 -12.46 -3.79 -13.51
C THR A 428 -13.01 -4.49 -14.76
N ALA A 429 -14.05 -3.92 -15.37
CA ALA A 429 -14.61 -4.45 -16.62
C ALA A 429 -13.66 -4.27 -17.81
N SER A 430 -12.98 -3.11 -17.90
CA SER A 430 -12.01 -2.89 -18.97
C SER A 430 -10.86 -3.91 -18.92
N ASN A 431 -10.44 -4.28 -17.72
CA ASN A 431 -9.40 -5.28 -17.44
C ASN A 431 -9.91 -6.73 -17.57
N ARG A 432 -11.17 -6.91 -18.00
CA ARG A 432 -11.87 -8.20 -18.20
C ARG A 432 -12.01 -9.04 -16.95
N LEU A 433 -12.21 -8.38 -15.79
CA LEU A 433 -12.53 -9.05 -14.54
C LEU A 433 -14.03 -9.02 -14.22
N ASP A 434 -14.88 -8.56 -15.14
CA ASP A 434 -16.33 -8.34 -14.96
C ASP A 434 -17.13 -9.60 -14.60
N ALA A 435 -16.60 -10.82 -14.81
CA ALA A 435 -17.22 -12.05 -14.33
C ALA A 435 -17.50 -12.02 -12.81
N VAL A 436 -16.67 -11.31 -12.02
CA VAL A 436 -16.88 -11.14 -10.58
C VAL A 436 -18.23 -10.49 -10.24
N TYR A 437 -18.85 -9.76 -11.19
CA TYR A 437 -20.17 -9.16 -11.02
C TYR A 437 -21.29 -10.19 -10.87
N GLY A 438 -21.05 -11.45 -11.26
CA GLY A 438 -21.95 -12.58 -10.98
C GLY A 438 -21.98 -12.97 -9.51
N ALA A 439 -20.88 -12.76 -8.77
CA ALA A 439 -20.75 -13.10 -7.35
C ALA A 439 -21.04 -11.92 -6.39
N THR A 440 -20.87 -10.67 -6.85
CA THR A 440 -21.10 -9.47 -6.03
C THR A 440 -21.23 -8.21 -6.89
N GLY A 441 -21.90 -7.17 -6.41
CA GLY A 441 -21.93 -5.87 -7.09
C GLY A 441 -20.70 -5.00 -6.82
N LYS A 442 -20.64 -3.89 -7.55
CA LYS A 442 -19.78 -2.73 -7.27
C LYS A 442 -20.36 -1.92 -6.12
N THR A 443 -19.59 -1.69 -5.07
CA THR A 443 -20.00 -0.92 -3.89
C THR A 443 -20.41 0.49 -4.30
N TRP A 444 -21.63 0.90 -3.94
CA TRP A 444 -22.17 2.23 -4.27
C TRP A 444 -23.30 2.63 -3.33
N GLU A 445 -23.08 3.65 -2.51
CA GLU A 445 -24.08 4.17 -1.56
C GLU A 445 -24.92 5.32 -2.11
N GLU A 446 -24.52 5.88 -3.25
CA GLU A 446 -25.18 7.04 -3.86
C GLU A 446 -26.42 6.67 -4.67
N LYS A 447 -27.09 7.70 -5.18
CA LYS A 447 -28.22 7.55 -6.09
C LYS A 447 -27.84 6.71 -7.31
N THR A 448 -28.74 5.84 -7.73
CA THR A 448 -28.65 5.06 -8.97
C THR A 448 -29.76 5.41 -9.95
N TYR A 449 -29.53 5.13 -11.22
CA TYR A 449 -30.46 5.24 -12.33
C TYR A 449 -30.70 3.88 -12.99
N PRO A 450 -31.80 3.67 -13.73
CA PRO A 450 -32.09 2.38 -14.38
C PRO A 450 -31.05 1.91 -15.40
N THR A 451 -30.16 2.80 -15.86
CA THR A 451 -29.07 2.49 -16.79
C THR A 451 -27.78 2.06 -16.09
N ASP A 452 -27.71 2.19 -14.77
CA ASP A 452 -26.52 1.82 -14.03
C ASP A 452 -26.50 0.30 -13.82
N GLU A 453 -25.34 -0.32 -14.08
CA GLU A 453 -25.20 -1.77 -14.08
C GLU A 453 -24.32 -2.24 -12.93
N HIS A 454 -24.70 -3.38 -12.36
CA HIS A 454 -23.94 -4.12 -11.34
C HIS A 454 -23.60 -3.31 -10.07
N LEU A 455 -24.32 -2.24 -9.76
CA LEU A 455 -24.15 -1.50 -8.50
C LEU A 455 -24.91 -2.19 -7.36
N SER A 456 -24.27 -2.31 -6.20
CA SER A 456 -24.90 -2.75 -4.95
C SER A 456 -24.33 -2.00 -3.76
N ARG A 457 -25.16 -1.76 -2.75
CA ARG A 457 -24.73 -1.15 -1.48
C ARG A 457 -23.68 -2.01 -0.77
N ASP A 458 -23.96 -3.30 -0.68
CA ASP A 458 -23.11 -4.29 -0.01
C ASP A 458 -22.04 -4.92 -0.91
N GLY A 459 -21.76 -4.31 -2.07
CA GLY A 459 -20.80 -4.79 -3.06
C GLY A 459 -19.40 -5.02 -2.49
N ARG A 460 -18.61 -5.88 -3.14
CA ARG A 460 -17.20 -6.16 -2.78
C ARG A 460 -16.20 -5.91 -3.90
N VAL A 461 -16.69 -5.41 -5.04
CA VAL A 461 -15.85 -4.72 -6.02
C VAL A 461 -15.92 -3.23 -5.71
N MET A 462 -14.77 -2.57 -5.55
CA MET A 462 -14.75 -1.14 -5.30
C MET A 462 -14.07 -0.39 -6.43
N GLU A 463 -14.78 0.59 -6.98
CA GLU A 463 -14.29 1.39 -8.09
C GLU A 463 -14.49 2.88 -7.88
N VAL A 464 -13.43 3.63 -8.12
CA VAL A 464 -13.41 5.08 -8.20
C VAL A 464 -12.23 5.46 -9.07
N LEU A 465 -12.32 6.50 -9.89
CA LEU A 465 -11.22 6.94 -10.77
C LEU A 465 -10.12 7.63 -9.94
N SER A 466 -9.41 6.84 -9.13
CA SER A 466 -8.29 7.25 -8.30
C SER A 466 -7.53 6.04 -7.79
N GLU A 467 -6.33 5.82 -8.31
CA GLU A 467 -5.40 4.78 -7.88
C GLU A 467 -5.04 4.95 -6.40
N HIS A 468 -4.92 6.21 -5.93
CA HIS A 468 -4.66 6.52 -4.52
C HIS A 468 -5.75 5.98 -3.59
N LEU A 469 -7.03 6.12 -3.97
CA LEU A 469 -8.13 5.59 -3.16
C LEU A 469 -8.17 4.07 -3.22
N CYS A 470 -8.08 3.48 -4.41
CA CYS A 470 -8.07 2.02 -4.58
C CYS A 470 -6.95 1.36 -3.77
N GLN A 471 -5.71 1.85 -3.89
CA GLN A 471 -4.60 1.32 -3.12
C GLN A 471 -4.74 1.60 -1.62
N GLY A 472 -5.12 2.82 -1.22
CA GLY A 472 -5.24 3.17 0.20
C GLY A 472 -6.33 2.37 0.93
N TRP A 473 -7.46 2.13 0.26
CA TRP A 473 -8.51 1.23 0.77
C TRP A 473 -7.98 -0.19 0.93
N LEU A 474 -7.28 -0.71 -0.09
CA LEU A 474 -6.73 -2.06 -0.03
C LEU A 474 -5.66 -2.18 1.07
N GLU A 475 -4.74 -1.23 1.21
CA GLU A 475 -3.75 -1.23 2.29
C GLU A 475 -4.41 -1.29 3.67
N GLY A 476 -5.40 -0.42 3.95
CA GLY A 476 -6.16 -0.45 5.22
C GLY A 476 -6.88 -1.78 5.45
N TYR A 477 -7.42 -2.38 4.39
CA TYR A 477 -8.12 -3.66 4.42
C TYR A 477 -7.17 -4.83 4.75
N LEU A 478 -5.97 -4.83 4.16
CA LEU A 478 -4.93 -5.82 4.42
C LEU A 478 -4.33 -5.68 5.83
N LEU A 479 -4.04 -4.44 6.25
CA LEU A 479 -3.44 -4.13 7.56
C LEU A 479 -4.34 -4.51 8.74
N THR A 480 -5.66 -4.58 8.51
CA THR A 480 -6.67 -5.05 9.48
C THR A 480 -7.06 -6.51 9.28
N GLY A 481 -6.30 -7.26 8.48
CA GLY A 481 -6.28 -8.72 8.47
C GLY A 481 -7.04 -9.39 7.33
N ARG A 482 -7.45 -8.67 6.29
CA ARG A 482 -8.27 -9.20 5.18
C ARG A 482 -7.43 -9.33 3.91
N HIS A 483 -8.04 -9.67 2.77
CA HIS A 483 -7.33 -9.93 1.50
C HIS A 483 -7.89 -9.11 0.34
N GLY A 484 -7.09 -8.90 -0.70
CA GLY A 484 -7.62 -8.34 -1.93
C GLY A 484 -6.65 -8.34 -3.09
N LEU A 485 -7.16 -7.83 -4.21
CA LEU A 485 -6.45 -7.64 -5.46
C LEU A 485 -6.71 -6.22 -5.98
N PHE A 486 -5.67 -5.55 -6.44
CA PHE A 486 -5.76 -4.27 -7.12
C PHE A 486 -5.45 -4.46 -8.61
N SER A 487 -6.44 -4.25 -9.48
CA SER A 487 -6.22 -4.25 -10.93
C SER A 487 -6.09 -2.82 -11.44
N CYS A 488 -5.08 -2.55 -12.26
CA CYS A 488 -4.80 -1.23 -12.81
C CYS A 488 -4.16 -1.34 -14.21
N TYR A 489 -4.40 -0.37 -15.07
CA TYR A 489 -3.62 -0.15 -16.26
C TYR A 489 -2.15 0.06 -15.90
N GLU A 490 -1.25 -0.64 -16.59
CA GLU A 490 0.17 -0.68 -16.24
C GLU A 490 0.80 0.72 -16.07
N ALA A 491 0.58 1.62 -17.04
CA ALA A 491 1.19 2.95 -17.03
C ALA A 491 0.72 3.84 -15.87
N PHE A 492 -0.48 3.59 -15.33
CA PHE A 492 -1.08 4.40 -14.27
C PHE A 492 -0.76 3.89 -12.88
N ALA A 493 -0.19 2.69 -12.74
CA ALA A 493 0.36 2.23 -11.47
C ALA A 493 1.41 3.20 -10.89
N HIS A 494 2.08 3.99 -11.75
CA HIS A 494 3.01 5.05 -11.33
C HIS A 494 2.37 6.15 -10.48
N ILE A 495 1.05 6.36 -10.56
CA ILE A 495 0.33 7.34 -9.74
C ILE A 495 0.50 7.02 -8.24
N VAL A 496 0.68 5.74 -7.90
CA VAL A 496 0.83 5.24 -6.53
C VAL A 496 2.24 4.73 -6.21
N ASP A 497 3.25 5.12 -7.00
CA ASP A 497 4.66 4.75 -6.80
C ASP A 497 5.14 5.06 -5.38
N SER A 498 4.71 6.18 -4.81
CA SER A 498 5.13 6.57 -3.46
C SER A 498 4.38 5.81 -2.38
N MET A 499 3.09 5.53 -2.55
CA MET A 499 2.30 4.72 -1.61
C MET A 499 2.89 3.32 -1.46
N VAL A 500 3.17 2.63 -2.58
CA VAL A 500 3.75 1.29 -2.53
C VAL A 500 5.14 1.29 -1.89
N ASN A 501 5.90 2.38 -2.00
CA ASN A 501 7.16 2.53 -1.27
C ASN A 501 6.95 2.54 0.24
N GLN A 502 5.94 3.27 0.72
CA GLN A 502 5.64 3.34 2.14
C GLN A 502 5.15 1.99 2.64
N HIS A 503 4.30 1.28 1.89
CA HIS A 503 3.87 -0.06 2.24
C HIS A 503 5.04 -1.06 2.30
N ILE A 504 5.97 -1.02 1.34
CA ILE A 504 7.16 -1.89 1.35
C ILE A 504 8.07 -1.58 2.56
N LYS A 505 8.23 -0.29 2.92
CA LYS A 505 8.97 0.09 4.14
C LYS A 505 8.28 -0.41 5.40
N TRP A 506 6.95 -0.30 5.46
CA TRP A 506 6.12 -0.81 6.54
C TRP A 506 6.32 -2.32 6.72
N LEU A 507 6.19 -3.11 5.65
CA LEU A 507 6.40 -4.56 5.68
C LEU A 507 7.83 -4.90 6.10
N ARG A 508 8.84 -4.21 5.56
CA ARG A 508 10.24 -4.44 5.90
C ARG A 508 10.52 -4.25 7.40
N ALA A 509 10.02 -3.17 7.97
CA ALA A 509 10.17 -2.88 9.40
C ALA A 509 9.36 -3.88 10.24
N SER A 510 8.11 -4.15 9.86
CA SER A 510 7.21 -5.10 10.53
C SER A 510 7.82 -6.50 10.66
N ARG A 511 8.48 -7.00 9.62
CA ARG A 511 9.13 -8.33 9.61
C ARG A 511 10.28 -8.48 10.61
N ARG A 512 10.78 -7.38 11.19
CA ARG A 512 11.81 -7.38 12.24
C ARG A 512 11.23 -7.30 13.65
N LEU A 513 9.90 -7.18 13.77
CA LEU A 513 9.17 -7.09 15.03
C LEU A 513 8.46 -8.41 15.29
N ASP A 514 8.99 -9.24 16.20
CA ASP A 514 8.48 -10.60 16.47
C ASP A 514 6.99 -10.64 16.91
N TRP A 515 6.49 -9.54 17.47
CA TRP A 515 5.13 -9.40 17.97
C TRP A 515 4.12 -8.99 16.89
N ARG A 516 4.57 -8.40 15.77
CA ARG A 516 3.70 -8.00 14.67
C ARG A 516 3.50 -9.20 13.74
N ARG A 517 2.25 -9.66 13.63
CA ARG A 517 1.91 -10.87 12.88
C ARG A 517 1.82 -10.57 11.38
N PRO A 518 2.25 -11.51 10.51
CA PRO A 518 2.18 -11.32 9.07
C PRO A 518 0.75 -11.07 8.57
N ILE A 519 0.61 -10.14 7.65
CA ILE A 519 -0.67 -9.81 7.00
C ILE A 519 -0.74 -10.43 5.59
N ALA A 520 -1.93 -10.41 4.99
CA ALA A 520 -2.07 -10.73 3.57
C ALA A 520 -1.24 -9.78 2.70
N SER A 521 -0.71 -10.31 1.61
CA SER A 521 0.09 -9.54 0.67
C SER A 521 -0.73 -8.51 -0.09
N LEU A 522 -0.10 -7.40 -0.46
CA LEU A 522 -0.63 -6.44 -1.42
C LEU A 522 -0.39 -6.98 -2.83
N ASN A 523 -1.48 -7.23 -3.58
CA ASN A 523 -1.41 -7.90 -4.88
C ASN A 523 -1.87 -6.96 -6.00
N TYR A 524 -0.98 -6.69 -6.95
CA TYR A 524 -1.28 -5.94 -8.17
C TYR A 524 -1.47 -6.91 -9.34
N LEU A 525 -2.52 -6.68 -10.12
CA LEU A 525 -2.66 -7.15 -11.49
C LEU A 525 -2.50 -5.95 -12.42
N LEU A 526 -1.32 -5.81 -13.00
CA LEU A 526 -1.06 -4.82 -14.04
C LEU A 526 -1.44 -5.43 -15.39
N THR A 527 -2.46 -4.85 -16.01
CA THR A 527 -2.92 -5.27 -17.33
C THR A 527 -3.15 -4.05 -18.21
N SER A 528 -3.76 -4.24 -19.39
CA SER A 528 -3.81 -3.19 -20.42
C SER A 528 -2.41 -2.61 -20.63
N HIS A 529 -1.43 -3.50 -20.76
CA HIS A 529 -0.02 -3.16 -20.64
C HIS A 529 0.53 -2.49 -21.91
N VAL A 530 1.76 -1.99 -21.85
CA VAL A 530 2.46 -1.19 -22.87
C VAL A 530 2.29 -1.69 -24.31
N TRP A 531 2.29 -3.00 -24.54
CA TRP A 531 2.22 -3.59 -25.89
C TRP A 531 0.85 -3.55 -26.56
N ARG A 532 -0.24 -3.32 -25.79
CA ARG A 532 -1.64 -3.51 -26.24
C ARG A 532 -2.58 -2.40 -25.75
N GLN A 533 -2.13 -1.16 -25.89
CA GLN A 533 -2.92 0.06 -25.62
C GLN A 533 -3.56 0.60 -26.91
N ASP A 534 -4.33 -0.27 -27.57
CA ASP A 534 -4.82 -0.13 -28.95
C ASP A 534 -5.64 1.16 -29.18
N HIS A 535 -6.37 1.66 -28.16
CA HIS A 535 -7.21 2.87 -28.27
C HIS A 535 -6.57 4.14 -27.71
N ASN A 536 -5.51 4.02 -26.90
CA ASN A 536 -5.03 5.11 -26.06
C ASN A 536 -3.67 5.67 -26.51
N GLY A 537 -2.76 4.81 -26.98
CA GLY A 537 -1.46 5.22 -27.47
C GLY A 537 -0.47 5.63 -26.37
N PHE A 538 0.41 6.59 -26.68
CA PHE A 538 1.70 6.76 -26.00
C PHE A 538 1.64 7.13 -24.51
N SER A 539 0.62 7.87 -24.05
CA SER A 539 0.48 8.21 -22.62
C SER A 539 0.16 7.02 -21.72
N HIS A 540 -0.25 5.89 -22.29
CA HIS A 540 -0.56 4.66 -21.58
C HIS A 540 0.55 3.60 -21.72
N GLN A 541 1.74 4.02 -22.15
CA GLN A 541 2.85 3.14 -22.50
C GLN A 541 4.05 3.40 -21.59
N ASP A 542 3.97 2.91 -20.35
CA ASP A 542 5.09 2.92 -19.40
C ASP A 542 5.08 1.66 -18.51
N PRO A 543 5.96 0.68 -18.75
CA PRO A 543 6.10 -0.52 -17.93
C PRO A 543 7.07 -0.34 -16.74
N GLY A 544 7.46 0.89 -16.41
CA GLY A 544 8.50 1.23 -15.44
C GLY A 544 8.18 0.89 -13.98
N PHE A 545 6.93 0.58 -13.66
CA PHE A 545 6.52 0.22 -12.30
C PHE A 545 7.30 -1.00 -11.80
N VAL A 546 7.59 -1.96 -12.68
CA VAL A 546 8.40 -3.14 -12.37
C VAL A 546 9.83 -2.75 -11.95
N ASP A 547 10.46 -1.82 -12.67
CA ASP A 547 11.79 -1.29 -12.35
C ASP A 547 11.82 -0.66 -10.96
N HIS A 548 10.76 0.11 -10.65
CA HIS A 548 10.57 0.78 -9.38
C HIS A 548 10.43 -0.23 -8.23
N ILE A 549 9.59 -1.25 -8.38
CA ILE A 549 9.36 -2.29 -7.37
C ILE A 549 10.63 -3.11 -7.10
N LEU A 550 11.34 -3.53 -8.12
CA LEU A 550 12.57 -4.32 -7.98
C LEU A 550 13.78 -3.51 -7.48
N ASN A 551 13.64 -2.21 -7.24
CA ASN A 551 14.62 -1.40 -6.51
C ASN A 551 14.40 -1.41 -4.99
N LYS A 552 13.33 -2.03 -4.50
CA LYS A 552 12.96 -2.01 -3.07
C LYS A 552 13.43 -3.28 -2.35
N SER A 553 13.06 -3.38 -1.07
CA SER A 553 13.53 -4.44 -0.17
C SER A 553 13.24 -5.84 -0.75
N PRO A 554 14.28 -6.63 -1.09
CA PRO A 554 14.11 -7.92 -1.76
C PRO A 554 13.34 -8.95 -0.91
N GLU A 555 13.36 -8.80 0.41
CA GLU A 555 12.56 -9.60 1.33
C GLU A 555 11.04 -9.40 1.16
N ALA A 556 10.59 -8.28 0.58
CA ALA A 556 9.19 -7.88 0.54
C ALA A 556 8.56 -7.83 -0.87
N VAL A 557 9.33 -7.84 -1.96
CA VAL A 557 8.80 -7.61 -3.32
C VAL A 557 8.85 -8.84 -4.22
N ARG A 558 7.84 -9.06 -5.04
CA ARG A 558 7.79 -10.15 -6.03
C ARG A 558 7.20 -9.65 -7.35
N VAL A 559 7.74 -10.09 -8.48
CA VAL A 559 7.25 -9.72 -9.82
C VAL A 559 7.13 -10.95 -10.70
N TYR A 560 5.95 -11.15 -11.28
CA TYR A 560 5.60 -12.28 -12.13
C TYR A 560 5.09 -11.82 -13.49
N LEU A 561 5.60 -12.42 -14.57
CA LEU A 561 5.18 -12.16 -15.96
C LEU A 561 4.71 -13.45 -16.63
N PRO A 562 3.48 -13.91 -16.34
CA PRO A 562 2.91 -15.09 -16.97
C PRO A 562 2.80 -14.92 -18.50
N PRO A 563 3.21 -15.92 -19.31
CA PRO A 563 3.10 -15.85 -20.76
C PRO A 563 1.72 -16.26 -21.31
N ASP A 564 0.85 -16.87 -20.48
CA ASP A 564 -0.48 -17.37 -20.86
C ASP A 564 -1.46 -17.42 -19.66
N ALA A 565 -2.71 -17.82 -19.93
CA ALA A 565 -3.78 -17.89 -18.92
C ALA A 565 -3.52 -18.92 -17.80
N ASN A 566 -3.03 -20.12 -18.13
CA ASN A 566 -2.76 -21.14 -17.10
C ASN A 566 -1.63 -20.73 -16.15
N THR A 567 -0.61 -20.03 -16.66
CA THR A 567 0.47 -19.47 -15.84
C THR A 567 -0.03 -18.32 -14.98
N LEU A 568 -0.92 -17.45 -15.51
CA LEU A 568 -1.58 -16.40 -14.73
C LEU A 568 -2.40 -17.00 -13.57
N LEU A 569 -3.21 -18.03 -13.81
CA LEU A 569 -3.98 -18.72 -12.77
C LEU A 569 -3.07 -19.27 -11.66
N ALA A 570 -1.98 -19.95 -12.03
CA ALA A 570 -1.03 -20.48 -11.05
C ALA A 570 -0.32 -19.36 -10.25
N ALA A 571 0.02 -18.24 -10.90
CA ALA A 571 0.59 -17.08 -10.21
C ALA A 571 -0.42 -16.42 -9.27
N ALA A 572 -1.68 -16.26 -9.69
CA ALA A 572 -2.75 -15.68 -8.89
C ALA A 572 -3.06 -16.51 -7.63
N GLU A 573 -3.16 -17.84 -7.77
CA GLU A 573 -3.31 -18.79 -6.64
C GLU A 573 -2.17 -18.61 -5.62
N HIS A 574 -0.93 -18.51 -6.11
CA HIS A 574 0.25 -18.33 -5.26
C HIS A 574 0.25 -16.99 -4.52
N VAL A 575 0.00 -15.87 -5.20
CA VAL A 575 0.12 -14.54 -4.58
C VAL A 575 -0.99 -14.29 -3.57
N LEU A 576 -2.22 -14.76 -3.82
CA LEU A 576 -3.33 -14.64 -2.87
C LEU A 576 -3.16 -15.50 -1.62
N ALA A 577 -2.37 -16.58 -1.69
CA ALA A 577 -1.99 -17.37 -0.52
C ALA A 577 -0.86 -16.73 0.31
N SER A 578 -0.13 -15.76 -0.25
CA SER A 578 1.10 -15.24 0.33
C SER A 578 0.88 -14.22 1.47
N ARG A 579 1.94 -13.93 2.23
CA ARG A 579 1.92 -13.01 3.38
C ARG A 579 3.13 -12.07 3.36
N ASP A 580 2.94 -10.84 3.82
CA ASP A 580 3.98 -9.80 3.93
C ASP A 580 4.78 -9.54 2.65
N TYR A 581 4.12 -9.64 1.49
CA TYR A 581 4.70 -9.25 0.20
C TYR A 581 3.91 -8.14 -0.49
N VAL A 582 4.61 -7.41 -1.36
CA VAL A 582 4.03 -6.72 -2.50
C VAL A 582 4.28 -7.58 -3.73
N ASN A 583 3.21 -8.15 -4.28
CA ASN A 583 3.25 -8.97 -5.48
C ASN A 583 2.76 -8.16 -6.67
N VAL A 584 3.51 -8.16 -7.77
CA VAL A 584 3.11 -7.57 -9.04
C VAL A 584 3.01 -8.65 -10.09
N ILE A 585 1.82 -8.86 -10.64
CA ILE A 585 1.60 -9.70 -11.81
C ILE A 585 1.36 -8.79 -13.01
N VAL A 586 2.12 -8.98 -14.09
CA VAL A 586 1.91 -8.28 -15.35
C VAL A 586 1.35 -9.26 -16.38
N SER A 587 0.12 -9.05 -16.85
CA SER A 587 -0.54 -9.95 -17.80
C SER A 587 -1.42 -9.19 -18.79
N GLY A 588 -1.40 -9.60 -20.05
CA GLY A 588 -2.32 -9.08 -21.07
C GLY A 588 -3.76 -9.51 -20.85
N LYS A 589 -4.67 -8.68 -21.38
CA LYS A 589 -6.12 -8.94 -21.44
C LYS A 589 -6.62 -9.28 -22.85
N GLN A 590 -5.76 -9.10 -23.85
CA GLN A 590 -6.04 -9.43 -25.25
C GLN A 590 -6.07 -10.95 -25.46
N PRO A 591 -6.66 -11.43 -26.57
CA PRO A 591 -6.43 -12.78 -27.03
C PRO A 591 -4.92 -13.04 -27.19
N THR A 592 -4.42 -14.06 -26.50
CA THR A 592 -3.04 -14.56 -26.56
C THR A 592 -3.04 -16.06 -26.71
N PHE A 593 -1.93 -16.62 -27.17
CA PHE A 593 -1.75 -18.08 -27.28
C PHE A 593 -1.62 -18.73 -25.91
N ASP A 594 -2.17 -19.93 -25.78
CA ASP A 594 -1.96 -20.77 -24.60
C ASP A 594 -0.78 -21.73 -24.85
N TRP A 595 0.23 -21.71 -23.96
CA TRP A 595 1.48 -22.44 -24.17
C TRP A 595 1.60 -23.68 -23.29
N LEU A 596 1.15 -23.58 -22.04
CA LEU A 596 1.33 -24.59 -21.03
C LEU A 596 -0.02 -25.12 -20.55
N THR A 597 -0.12 -26.44 -20.41
CA THR A 597 -1.18 -27.05 -19.60
C THR A 597 -1.07 -26.56 -18.14
N LEU A 598 -2.16 -26.64 -17.38
CA LEU A 598 -2.15 -26.22 -15.96
C LEU A 598 -1.04 -26.91 -15.14
N GLU A 599 -0.79 -28.20 -15.37
CA GLU A 599 0.27 -28.94 -14.67
C GLU A 599 1.66 -28.37 -15.01
N GLN A 600 1.91 -28.12 -16.30
CA GLN A 600 3.17 -27.52 -16.76
C GLN A 600 3.34 -26.09 -16.22
N ALA A 601 2.28 -25.29 -16.23
CA ALA A 601 2.26 -23.93 -15.69
C ALA A 601 2.60 -23.92 -14.20
N ARG A 602 1.99 -24.79 -13.38
CA ARG A 602 2.32 -24.92 -11.95
C ARG A 602 3.78 -25.28 -11.73
N ALA A 603 4.28 -26.29 -12.46
CA ALA A 603 5.68 -26.69 -12.36
C ALA A 603 6.64 -25.58 -12.81
N HIS A 604 6.26 -24.80 -13.81
CA HIS A 604 7.05 -23.69 -14.34
C HIS A 604 7.06 -22.48 -13.39
N CYS A 605 5.91 -22.07 -12.85
CA CYS A 605 5.81 -21.06 -11.79
C CYS A 605 6.63 -21.44 -10.56
N ALA A 606 6.60 -22.70 -10.14
CA ALA A 606 7.39 -23.18 -8.99
C ALA A 606 8.91 -23.05 -9.20
N ARG A 607 9.39 -23.17 -10.44
CA ARG A 607 10.80 -22.91 -10.80
C ARG A 607 11.09 -21.43 -11.04
N GLY A 608 10.08 -20.68 -11.47
CA GLY A 608 10.15 -19.26 -11.84
C GLY A 608 10.84 -18.97 -13.17
N ALA A 609 11.72 -19.85 -13.65
CA ALA A 609 12.30 -19.83 -14.99
C ALA A 609 12.63 -21.24 -15.46
N GLY A 610 12.66 -21.47 -16.78
CA GLY A 610 12.98 -22.79 -17.32
C GLY A 610 13.02 -22.88 -18.84
N THR A 611 13.59 -23.97 -19.35
CA THR A 611 13.68 -24.26 -20.78
C THR A 611 12.38 -24.82 -21.34
N TRP A 612 11.99 -24.41 -22.55
CA TRP A 612 10.91 -25.00 -23.31
C TRP A 612 11.49 -25.85 -24.44
N ALA A 613 11.73 -27.14 -24.14
CA ALA A 613 12.38 -28.08 -25.06
C ALA A 613 11.63 -28.22 -26.40
N TRP A 614 10.30 -28.17 -26.37
CA TRP A 614 9.45 -28.25 -27.57
C TRP A 614 9.61 -27.03 -28.50
N ALA A 615 10.09 -25.89 -27.99
CA ALA A 615 10.32 -24.69 -28.78
C ALA A 615 11.75 -24.60 -29.34
N GLY A 616 12.71 -25.29 -28.70
CA GLY A 616 14.11 -25.34 -29.11
C GLY A 616 14.42 -26.42 -30.15
N THR A 617 15.69 -26.49 -30.54
CA THR A 617 16.27 -27.56 -31.38
C THR A 617 17.46 -28.25 -30.73
N GLU A 618 17.87 -27.83 -29.53
CA GLU A 618 18.90 -28.53 -28.78
C GLU A 618 18.43 -29.94 -28.35
N ASP A 619 19.31 -30.92 -28.47
CA ASP A 619 19.04 -32.34 -28.16
C ASP A 619 19.87 -32.86 -26.97
N GLY A 620 20.61 -31.96 -26.31
CA GLY A 620 21.49 -32.28 -25.19
C GLY A 620 22.82 -32.93 -25.57
N THR A 621 23.10 -33.14 -26.86
CA THR A 621 24.38 -33.73 -27.31
C THR A 621 25.53 -32.73 -27.34
N ARG A 622 25.21 -31.43 -27.46
CA ARG A 622 26.14 -30.30 -27.39
C ARG A 622 25.45 -29.06 -26.82
N GLU A 623 26.23 -28.05 -26.44
CA GLU A 623 25.70 -26.75 -26.02
C GLU A 623 24.93 -26.05 -27.17
N PRO A 624 23.90 -25.24 -26.86
CA PRO A 624 23.21 -24.46 -27.86
C PRO A 624 24.17 -23.43 -28.49
N ASP A 625 23.92 -23.09 -29.75
CA ASP A 625 24.61 -22.00 -30.44
C ASP A 625 24.09 -20.63 -29.97
N VAL A 626 22.84 -20.58 -29.49
CA VAL A 626 22.16 -19.38 -29.00
C VAL A 626 21.02 -19.73 -28.04
N VAL A 627 20.78 -18.85 -27.07
CA VAL A 627 19.59 -18.90 -26.21
C VAL A 627 18.63 -17.77 -26.63
N LEU A 628 17.37 -18.10 -26.91
CA LEU A 628 16.27 -17.15 -26.96
C LEU A 628 15.55 -17.16 -25.62
N ALA A 629 15.60 -16.05 -24.89
CA ALA A 629 14.94 -15.91 -23.60
C ALA A 629 13.75 -14.94 -23.70
N CYS A 630 12.69 -15.17 -22.93
CA CYS A 630 11.51 -14.31 -22.90
C CYS A 630 10.93 -14.17 -21.49
N ALA A 631 10.34 -13.00 -21.19
CA ALA A 631 9.53 -12.76 -20.01
C ALA A 631 8.39 -11.79 -20.35
N GLY A 632 7.14 -12.19 -20.09
CA GLY A 632 5.93 -11.51 -20.56
C GLY A 632 5.27 -12.25 -21.73
N ASP A 633 3.96 -12.07 -21.89
CA ASP A 633 3.12 -12.69 -22.92
C ASP A 633 3.52 -12.27 -24.34
N VAL A 634 3.54 -10.96 -24.65
CA VAL A 634 3.94 -10.47 -25.98
C VAL A 634 5.39 -10.79 -26.32
N PRO A 635 6.39 -10.57 -25.43
CA PRO A 635 7.76 -11.03 -25.66
C PRO A 635 7.88 -12.53 -25.93
N THR A 636 7.08 -13.37 -25.25
CA THR A 636 7.06 -14.82 -25.46
C THR A 636 6.55 -15.17 -26.84
N GLN A 637 5.44 -14.55 -27.28
CA GLN A 637 4.90 -14.76 -28.63
C GLN A 637 5.96 -14.44 -29.71
N GLU A 638 6.63 -13.28 -29.61
CA GLU A 638 7.62 -12.87 -30.62
C GLU A 638 8.88 -13.74 -30.60
N VAL A 639 9.31 -14.23 -29.44
CA VAL A 639 10.41 -15.21 -29.33
C VAL A 639 10.06 -16.54 -29.97
N LEU A 640 8.84 -17.05 -29.76
CA LEU A 640 8.41 -18.30 -30.38
C LEU A 640 8.26 -18.14 -31.90
N ALA A 641 7.71 -17.04 -32.37
CA ALA A 641 7.66 -16.78 -33.80
C ALA A 641 9.07 -16.65 -34.43
N ALA A 642 10.04 -16.04 -33.73
CA ALA A 642 11.43 -16.01 -34.15
C ALA A 642 12.07 -17.41 -34.15
N ALA A 643 11.79 -18.24 -33.14
CA ALA A 643 12.25 -19.63 -33.06
C ALA A 643 11.72 -20.44 -34.25
N SER A 644 10.44 -20.29 -34.61
CA SER A 644 9.83 -20.94 -35.78
C SER A 644 10.54 -20.56 -37.09
N LEU A 645 10.83 -19.27 -37.28
CA LEU A 645 11.56 -18.78 -38.46
C LEU A 645 12.99 -19.34 -38.51
N LEU A 646 13.71 -19.37 -37.38
CA LEU A 646 15.07 -19.91 -37.30
C LEU A 646 15.08 -21.41 -37.58
N ARG A 647 14.14 -22.17 -37.02
CA ARG A 647 13.99 -23.61 -37.28
C ARG A 647 13.78 -23.92 -38.75
N ARG A 648 12.94 -23.13 -39.42
CA ARG A 648 12.63 -23.28 -40.84
C ARG A 648 13.82 -22.93 -41.74
N HIS A 649 14.52 -21.84 -41.44
CA HIS A 649 15.53 -21.28 -42.35
C HIS A 649 16.97 -21.66 -42.01
N LEU A 650 17.25 -22.07 -40.76
CA LEU A 650 18.56 -22.46 -40.25
C LEU A 650 18.43 -23.75 -39.41
N PRO A 651 18.03 -24.89 -40.01
CA PRO A 651 17.73 -26.12 -39.26
C PRO A 651 18.94 -26.73 -38.52
N GLU A 652 20.16 -26.37 -38.90
CA GLU A 652 21.39 -26.82 -38.22
C GLU A 652 21.73 -26.01 -36.95
N LEU A 653 21.03 -24.90 -36.71
CA LEU A 653 21.24 -24.06 -35.54
C LEU A 653 20.68 -24.76 -34.30
N SER A 654 21.53 -25.02 -33.30
CA SER A 654 21.10 -25.55 -32.01
C SER A 654 20.57 -24.41 -31.14
N LEU A 655 19.26 -24.34 -30.98
CA LEU A 655 18.55 -23.27 -30.30
C LEU A 655 17.98 -23.76 -28.97
N ARG A 656 18.21 -23.00 -27.90
CA ARG A 656 17.50 -23.15 -26.62
C ARG A 656 16.48 -22.04 -26.46
N VAL A 657 15.28 -22.37 -26.01
CA VAL A 657 14.26 -21.39 -25.61
C VAL A 657 14.09 -21.41 -24.09
N VAL A 658 14.20 -20.26 -23.44
CA VAL A 658 14.00 -20.07 -21.99
C VAL A 658 12.85 -19.10 -21.76
N ASN A 659 11.92 -19.47 -20.89
CA ASN A 659 10.87 -18.57 -20.41
C ASN A 659 11.09 -18.26 -18.93
N VAL A 660 10.88 -16.99 -18.56
CA VAL A 660 11.03 -16.46 -17.20
C VAL A 660 9.68 -15.88 -16.76
N VAL A 661 9.13 -16.42 -15.69
CA VAL A 661 7.91 -15.93 -15.03
C VAL A 661 8.28 -15.05 -13.85
N ASP A 662 9.09 -15.55 -12.92
CA ASP A 662 9.60 -14.79 -11.78
C ASP A 662 10.93 -14.14 -12.15
N VAL A 663 10.90 -12.84 -12.42
CA VAL A 663 12.09 -12.07 -12.85
C VAL A 663 13.13 -11.95 -11.75
N ALA A 664 12.74 -12.07 -10.48
CA ALA A 664 13.68 -12.02 -9.37
C ALA A 664 14.58 -13.27 -9.31
N ARG A 665 14.21 -14.38 -9.98
CA ARG A 665 15.09 -15.56 -10.14
C ARG A 665 16.41 -15.20 -10.82
N LEU A 666 16.45 -14.16 -11.66
CA LEU A 666 17.67 -13.73 -12.36
C LEU A 666 18.75 -13.20 -11.40
N LEU A 667 18.38 -12.76 -10.20
CA LEU A 667 19.31 -12.28 -9.16
C LEU A 667 20.02 -13.43 -8.43
N PRO A 668 21.24 -13.23 -7.90
CA PRO A 668 21.88 -14.21 -7.02
C PRO A 668 21.10 -14.43 -5.71
N PRO A 669 21.21 -15.61 -5.06
CA PRO A 669 20.46 -15.89 -3.82
C PRO A 669 20.82 -14.97 -2.64
N GLY A 670 22.01 -14.37 -2.67
CA GLY A 670 22.46 -13.40 -1.66
C GLY A 670 21.89 -11.99 -1.84
N GLU A 671 21.35 -11.66 -3.01
CA GLU A 671 20.76 -10.34 -3.31
C GLU A 671 19.23 -10.38 -3.23
N HIS A 672 18.60 -11.54 -3.51
CA HIS A 672 17.16 -11.71 -3.39
C HIS A 672 16.79 -13.13 -2.91
N PRO A 673 15.78 -13.31 -2.04
CA PRO A 673 15.38 -14.62 -1.53
C PRO A 673 14.95 -15.63 -2.60
N HIS A 674 14.38 -15.15 -3.71
CA HIS A 674 14.05 -15.98 -4.87
C HIS A 674 15.24 -16.18 -5.82
N GLY A 675 16.39 -15.54 -5.59
CA GLY A 675 17.51 -15.60 -6.53
C GLY A 675 18.01 -17.02 -6.80
N MET A 676 18.39 -17.32 -8.04
CA MET A 676 18.92 -18.65 -8.41
C MET A 676 20.45 -18.72 -8.24
N PRO A 677 21.03 -19.87 -7.82
CA PRO A 677 22.48 -20.08 -7.80
C PRO A 677 23.11 -19.92 -9.20
N ASP A 678 24.38 -19.52 -9.27
CA ASP A 678 25.06 -19.30 -10.56
C ASP A 678 25.09 -20.55 -11.44
N ALA A 679 25.22 -21.74 -10.86
CA ALA A 679 25.19 -22.99 -11.63
C ALA A 679 23.83 -23.23 -12.31
N GLU A 680 22.72 -22.81 -11.69
CA GLU A 680 21.39 -22.91 -12.28
C GLU A 680 21.20 -21.86 -13.38
N TYR A 681 21.69 -20.63 -13.14
CA TYR A 681 21.68 -19.57 -14.14
C TYR A 681 22.49 -19.96 -15.38
N ASP A 682 23.72 -20.42 -15.19
CA ASP A 682 24.61 -20.87 -16.27
C ASP A 682 24.01 -22.06 -17.03
N ALA A 683 23.31 -22.96 -16.34
CA ALA A 683 22.63 -24.08 -16.99
C ALA A 683 21.49 -23.63 -17.91
N LEU A 684 20.82 -22.51 -17.61
CA LEU A 684 19.76 -21.94 -18.45
C LEU A 684 20.33 -21.06 -19.57
N PHE A 685 21.17 -20.10 -19.22
CA PHE A 685 21.61 -19.00 -20.09
C PHE A 685 23.00 -19.21 -20.72
N THR A 686 23.71 -20.27 -20.34
CA THR A 686 25.09 -20.56 -20.73
C THR A 686 26.10 -19.53 -20.20
N ARG A 687 27.39 -19.81 -20.35
CA ARG A 687 28.48 -18.94 -19.86
C ARG A 687 29.06 -18.05 -20.95
N ASP A 688 28.95 -18.46 -22.21
CA ASP A 688 29.70 -17.89 -23.33
C ASP A 688 28.89 -17.81 -24.65
N LYS A 689 27.65 -18.32 -24.69
CA LYS A 689 26.80 -18.25 -25.89
C LYS A 689 25.97 -16.97 -25.89
N PRO A 690 25.64 -16.41 -27.07
CA PRO A 690 24.71 -15.30 -27.17
C PRO A 690 23.35 -15.63 -26.54
N VAL A 691 22.82 -14.70 -25.74
CA VAL A 691 21.46 -14.77 -25.19
C VAL A 691 20.67 -13.58 -25.74
N ILE A 692 19.71 -13.83 -26.61
CA ILE A 692 18.77 -12.80 -27.07
C ILE A 692 17.55 -12.84 -26.15
N PHE A 693 17.40 -11.82 -25.32
CA PHE A 693 16.35 -11.77 -24.30
C PHE A 693 15.27 -10.77 -24.71
N ALA A 694 14.05 -11.23 -24.95
CA ALA A 694 12.88 -10.38 -25.15
C ALA A 694 12.19 -10.13 -23.80
N TYR A 695 12.16 -8.89 -23.35
CA TYR A 695 11.61 -8.48 -22.07
C TYR A 695 10.42 -7.55 -22.25
N HIS A 696 9.42 -7.71 -21.37
CA HIS A 696 8.22 -6.88 -21.33
C HIS A 696 8.49 -5.39 -21.10
N GLY A 697 9.34 -5.07 -20.12
CA GLY A 697 9.59 -3.69 -19.70
C GLY A 697 10.86 -3.08 -20.30
N TYR A 698 11.48 -2.16 -19.57
CA TYR A 698 12.73 -1.53 -20.01
C TYR A 698 13.91 -2.53 -19.97
N PRO A 699 14.68 -2.70 -21.07
CA PRO A 699 15.78 -3.67 -21.17
C PRO A 699 16.84 -3.56 -20.07
N TRP A 700 17.07 -2.35 -19.56
CA TRP A 700 18.10 -2.06 -18.56
C TRP A 700 17.88 -2.81 -17.25
N LEU A 701 16.64 -3.12 -16.89
CA LEU A 701 16.33 -3.90 -15.71
C LEU A 701 16.97 -5.29 -15.78
N ILE A 702 16.80 -6.01 -16.89
CA ILE A 702 17.37 -7.36 -17.03
C ILE A 702 18.90 -7.31 -16.94
N HIS A 703 19.53 -6.31 -17.56
CA HIS A 703 20.97 -6.10 -17.42
C HIS A 703 21.38 -5.80 -15.96
N ARG A 704 20.58 -5.03 -15.22
CA ARG A 704 20.79 -4.74 -13.79
C ARG A 704 20.68 -6.00 -12.94
N LEU A 705 19.68 -6.84 -13.19
CA LEU A 705 19.46 -8.06 -12.42
C LEU A 705 20.54 -9.12 -12.69
N ALA A 706 21.05 -9.17 -13.92
CA ALA A 706 22.06 -10.13 -14.35
C ALA A 706 23.51 -9.60 -14.29
N TYR A 707 23.77 -8.40 -13.79
CA TYR A 707 25.07 -7.70 -13.94
C TYR A 707 26.31 -8.47 -13.42
N ARG A 708 26.13 -9.37 -12.45
CA ARG A 708 27.20 -10.23 -11.90
C ARG A 708 27.20 -11.66 -12.44
N ARG A 709 26.26 -12.02 -13.31
CA ARG A 709 26.14 -13.37 -13.86
C ARG A 709 27.23 -13.65 -14.90
N HIS A 710 27.64 -14.91 -15.02
CA HIS A 710 28.45 -15.31 -16.17
C HIS A 710 27.65 -15.11 -17.46
N GLY A 711 28.34 -14.89 -18.58
CA GLY A 711 27.69 -14.67 -19.86
C GLY A 711 27.01 -13.29 -20.02
N HIS A 712 27.07 -12.38 -19.03
CA HIS A 712 26.46 -11.05 -19.14
C HIS A 712 26.93 -10.25 -20.37
N ALA A 713 28.20 -10.39 -20.77
CA ALA A 713 28.73 -9.78 -21.99
C ALA A 713 28.08 -10.31 -23.29
N HIS A 714 27.43 -11.47 -23.22
CA HIS A 714 26.70 -12.13 -24.31
C HIS A 714 25.18 -11.96 -24.20
N LEU A 715 24.69 -11.30 -23.14
CA LEU A 715 23.29 -10.99 -22.93
C LEU A 715 22.90 -9.76 -23.74
N HIS A 716 21.95 -9.91 -24.65
CA HIS A 716 21.42 -8.85 -25.50
C HIS A 716 19.92 -8.74 -25.30
N VAL A 717 19.49 -7.71 -24.57
CA VAL A 717 18.10 -7.53 -24.17
C VAL A 717 17.37 -6.58 -25.12
N ARG A 718 16.19 -6.99 -25.56
CA ARG A 718 15.18 -6.18 -26.24
C ARG A 718 13.97 -6.01 -25.32
N GLY A 719 13.29 -4.89 -25.43
CA GLY A 719 12.16 -4.53 -24.59
C GLY A 719 11.68 -3.14 -24.95
N TYR A 720 10.88 -2.52 -24.10
CA TYR A 720 10.32 -1.20 -24.38
C TYR A 720 11.40 -0.10 -24.40
N LYS A 721 11.30 0.82 -25.37
CA LYS A 721 12.32 1.84 -25.70
C LYS A 721 11.72 3.26 -25.82
N GLU A 722 10.61 3.55 -25.13
CA GLU A 722 9.90 4.83 -25.25
C GLU A 722 9.43 5.11 -26.70
N GLU A 723 9.05 4.06 -27.43
CA GLU A 723 8.58 4.17 -28.80
C GLU A 723 7.18 3.56 -28.94
N GLY A 724 6.19 4.41 -29.18
CA GLY A 724 4.83 3.92 -29.33
C GLY A 724 3.84 5.03 -29.67
N THR A 725 2.63 4.64 -30.04
CA THR A 725 1.48 5.50 -30.36
C THR A 725 0.26 4.59 -30.56
N THR A 726 -0.89 5.16 -30.94
CA THR A 726 -2.01 4.40 -31.47
C THR A 726 -1.61 3.80 -32.84
N THR A 727 -1.33 2.50 -32.87
CA THR A 727 -0.89 1.77 -34.08
C THR A 727 -1.33 0.30 -33.97
N THR A 728 -1.00 -0.53 -34.95
CA THR A 728 -1.34 -1.96 -34.93
C THR A 728 -0.51 -2.72 -33.89
N PRO A 729 -1.01 -3.85 -33.33
CA PRO A 729 -0.30 -4.62 -32.30
C PRO A 729 1.13 -5.00 -32.69
N PHE A 730 1.37 -5.46 -33.93
CA PHE A 730 2.72 -5.81 -34.34
C PHE A 730 3.61 -4.59 -34.57
N ASP A 731 3.07 -3.45 -35.01
CA ASP A 731 3.86 -2.24 -35.15
C ASP A 731 4.39 -1.75 -33.81
N MET A 732 3.64 -1.93 -32.71
CA MET A 732 4.13 -1.63 -31.35
C MET A 732 5.43 -2.37 -31.02
N VAL A 733 5.55 -3.66 -31.34
CA VAL A 733 6.80 -4.41 -31.12
C VAL A 733 7.88 -4.09 -32.16
N VAL A 734 7.51 -3.76 -33.40
CA VAL A 734 8.45 -3.35 -34.46
C VAL A 734 9.16 -2.06 -34.10
N ARG A 735 8.43 -1.06 -33.58
CA ARG A 735 8.99 0.24 -33.17
C ARG A 735 9.98 0.11 -32.01
N ASN A 736 9.81 -0.90 -31.17
CA ASN A 736 10.70 -1.19 -30.03
C ASN A 736 11.81 -2.20 -30.36
N ASP A 737 11.97 -2.61 -31.63
CA ASP A 737 12.93 -3.65 -32.02
C ASP A 737 12.76 -4.98 -31.24
N LEU A 738 11.52 -5.29 -30.82
CA LEU A 738 11.16 -6.54 -30.13
C LEU A 738 10.52 -7.56 -31.08
N ASP A 739 10.17 -7.14 -32.29
CA ASP A 739 9.49 -7.99 -33.28
C ASP A 739 10.30 -9.24 -33.68
N ARG A 740 9.60 -10.33 -34.01
CA ARG A 740 10.18 -11.61 -34.44
C ARG A 740 11.26 -11.49 -35.52
N TYR A 741 11.12 -10.58 -36.49
CA TYR A 741 12.09 -10.43 -37.57
C TYR A 741 13.38 -9.79 -37.05
N ARG A 742 13.27 -8.81 -36.16
CA ARG A 742 14.43 -8.25 -35.45
C ARG A 742 15.13 -9.28 -34.58
N LEU A 743 14.40 -10.11 -33.86
CA LEU A 743 15.00 -11.15 -33.02
C LEU A 743 15.81 -12.15 -33.87
N VAL A 744 15.28 -12.57 -35.03
CA VAL A 744 16.04 -13.40 -36.01
C VAL A 744 17.31 -12.70 -36.48
N MET A 745 17.24 -11.40 -36.81
CA MET A 745 18.42 -10.62 -37.19
C MET A 745 19.45 -10.55 -36.06
N ASP A 746 19.03 -10.38 -34.81
CA ASP A 746 19.93 -10.33 -33.66
C ASP A 746 20.67 -11.65 -33.42
N VAL A 747 20.02 -12.79 -33.67
CA VAL A 747 20.66 -14.12 -33.68
C VAL A 747 21.72 -14.20 -34.77
N ILE A 748 21.36 -13.87 -36.02
CA ILE A 748 22.30 -13.93 -37.16
C ILE A 748 23.53 -13.04 -36.92
N ASP A 749 23.32 -11.86 -36.34
CA ASP A 749 24.37 -10.86 -36.12
C ASP A 749 25.32 -11.23 -34.97
N ARG A 750 24.90 -12.11 -34.04
CA ARG A 750 25.67 -12.44 -32.82
C ARG A 750 26.22 -13.86 -32.77
N VAL A 751 25.58 -14.82 -33.44
CA VAL A 751 26.09 -16.19 -33.49
C VAL A 751 27.31 -16.24 -34.42
N PRO A 752 28.47 -16.71 -33.95
CA PRO A 752 29.68 -16.77 -34.77
C PRO A 752 29.47 -17.49 -36.10
N GLY A 753 29.86 -16.83 -37.19
CA GLY A 753 29.79 -17.39 -38.55
C GLY A 753 28.41 -17.34 -39.22
N LEU A 754 27.32 -16.95 -38.54
CA LEU A 754 26.01 -16.78 -39.20
C LEU A 754 25.92 -15.52 -40.05
N GLY A 755 26.50 -14.39 -39.63
CA GLY A 755 26.39 -13.12 -40.35
C GLY A 755 26.78 -13.19 -41.84
N VAL A 756 27.74 -14.06 -42.19
CA VAL A 756 28.13 -14.31 -43.59
C VAL A 756 27.25 -15.39 -44.24
N ARG A 757 27.00 -16.50 -43.55
CA ARG A 757 26.27 -17.66 -44.11
C ARG A 757 24.77 -17.41 -44.31
N ALA A 758 24.17 -16.57 -43.47
CA ALA A 758 22.73 -16.31 -43.44
C ALA A 758 22.36 -14.89 -43.94
N VAL A 759 23.24 -14.24 -44.73
CA VAL A 759 23.02 -12.86 -45.21
C VAL A 759 21.69 -12.68 -45.96
N GLY A 760 21.29 -13.67 -46.77
CA GLY A 760 20.02 -13.65 -47.50
C GLY A 760 18.80 -13.68 -46.56
N LEU A 761 18.85 -14.49 -45.50
CA LEU A 761 17.79 -14.54 -44.50
C LEU A 761 17.72 -13.22 -43.72
N ARG A 762 18.87 -12.69 -43.31
CA ARG A 762 18.96 -11.40 -42.62
C ARG A 762 18.34 -10.27 -43.47
N GLN A 763 18.62 -10.26 -44.78
CA GLN A 763 18.01 -9.31 -45.71
C GLN A 763 16.50 -9.51 -45.81
N ALA A 764 16.01 -10.75 -45.93
CA ALA A 764 14.58 -11.05 -45.97
C ALA A 764 13.84 -10.57 -44.71
N MET A 765 14.44 -10.66 -43.53
CA MET A 765 13.87 -10.12 -42.28
C MET A 765 13.79 -8.59 -42.29
N ALA A 766 14.81 -7.90 -42.81
CA ALA A 766 14.78 -6.45 -42.99
C ALA A 766 13.71 -6.02 -44.01
N ASP A 767 13.61 -6.75 -45.12
CA ASP A 767 12.60 -6.52 -46.17
C ASP A 767 11.18 -6.77 -45.63
N ALA A 768 10.99 -7.75 -44.74
CA ALA A 768 9.70 -7.98 -44.06
C ALA A 768 9.28 -6.78 -43.21
N ARG A 769 10.19 -6.19 -42.41
CA ARG A 769 9.89 -4.96 -41.65
C ARG A 769 9.62 -3.76 -42.55
N PHE A 770 10.31 -3.65 -43.69
CA PHE A 770 10.02 -2.61 -44.69
C PHE A 770 8.63 -2.78 -45.32
N ARG A 771 8.24 -4.02 -45.66
CA ARG A 771 6.89 -4.32 -46.15
C ARG A 771 5.83 -4.01 -45.09
N HIS A 772 6.05 -4.41 -43.84
CA HIS A 772 5.17 -4.09 -42.71
C HIS A 772 4.89 -2.60 -42.62
N HIS A 773 5.94 -1.78 -42.63
CA HIS A 773 5.82 -0.32 -42.55
C HIS A 773 4.92 0.28 -43.64
N ARG A 774 4.97 -0.25 -44.86
CA ARG A 774 4.08 0.17 -45.96
C ARG A 774 2.68 -0.38 -45.77
N TRP A 775 2.57 -1.66 -45.43
CA TRP A 775 1.30 -2.38 -45.31
C TRP A 775 0.36 -1.72 -44.30
N ILE A 776 0.82 -1.45 -43.07
CA ILE A 776 -0.03 -0.88 -42.01
C ILE A 776 -0.57 0.51 -42.37
N ARG A 777 0.18 1.30 -43.13
CA ARG A 777 -0.23 2.65 -43.57
C ARG A 777 -1.25 2.60 -44.69
N GLU A 778 -1.19 1.56 -45.52
CA GLU A 778 -2.10 1.36 -46.63
C GLU A 778 -3.39 0.65 -46.20
N HIS A 779 -3.30 -0.33 -45.29
CA HIS A 779 -4.41 -1.23 -44.95
C HIS A 779 -4.97 -1.04 -43.54
N GLY A 780 -4.24 -0.40 -42.63
CA GLY A 780 -4.67 -0.19 -41.24
C GLY A 780 -4.69 -1.45 -40.37
N ASN A 781 -4.08 -2.56 -40.82
CA ASN A 781 -3.95 -3.81 -40.07
C ASN A 781 -2.54 -4.41 -40.24
N ASP A 782 -2.20 -5.42 -39.44
CA ASP A 782 -0.92 -6.12 -39.53
C ASP A 782 -0.82 -7.00 -40.78
N LEU A 783 0.41 -7.35 -41.17
CA LEU A 783 0.69 -8.27 -42.28
C LEU A 783 -0.04 -9.61 -42.06
N PRO A 784 -0.60 -10.24 -43.12
CA PRO A 784 -1.29 -11.53 -43.00
C PRO A 784 -0.43 -12.61 -42.36
N GLU A 785 0.85 -12.73 -42.73
CA GLU A 785 1.78 -13.70 -42.15
C GLU A 785 2.11 -13.47 -40.68
N VAL A 786 1.78 -12.29 -40.12
CA VAL A 786 1.89 -11.99 -38.69
C VAL A 786 0.57 -12.27 -37.99
N ALA A 787 -0.54 -11.77 -38.56
CA ALA A 787 -1.88 -11.90 -37.98
C ALA A 787 -2.40 -13.35 -37.99
N GLU A 788 -2.03 -14.13 -39.00
CA GLU A 788 -2.45 -15.51 -39.19
C GLU A 788 -1.43 -16.53 -38.65
N TRP A 789 -0.31 -16.05 -38.09
CA TRP A 789 0.73 -16.93 -37.56
C TRP A 789 0.17 -17.81 -36.44
N ARG A 790 0.54 -19.09 -36.46
CA ARG A 790 0.28 -20.06 -35.40
C ARG A 790 1.53 -20.89 -35.15
N TRP A 791 1.64 -21.43 -33.95
CA TRP A 791 2.69 -22.41 -33.66
C TRP A 791 2.35 -23.75 -34.34
N GLU A 792 3.27 -24.27 -35.17
CA GLU A 792 3.06 -25.49 -35.96
C GLU A 792 3.84 -26.71 -35.42
N GLY A 793 4.53 -26.58 -34.28
CA GLY A 793 5.33 -27.66 -33.66
C GLY A 793 6.84 -27.49 -33.77
#